data_AF-A0A2E6WII6-F1
#
_entry.id   AF-A0A2E6WII6-F1
#
_cell.length_a   1.000
_cell.length_b   1.000
_cell.length_c   1.000
_cell.angle_alpha   90.00
_cell.angle_beta   90.00
_cell.angle_gamma   90.00
#
_symmetry.space_group_name_H-M   'P 1'
#
loop_
_entity.id
_entity.type
_entity.pdbx_description
1 polymer ?
#
loop_
_entity_poly.entity_id
_entity_poly.type
_entity_poly.pdbx_seq_one_letter_code
_entity_poly.pdbx_strand_id
1 'polypeptide(L)'
;MILNTAILFGRLLRKITHTLIKKYYPKIQISGAERIPSEGPVLFCANHPNSLIDPILIGITAKRPVSFMAKAPLFKTPVIGPLMHALGMVPAYRGRDDSSQVKKNQKSLGRVVKGLKEGRAMGIFPEGISSDLRQLGLVRGGASRIALEALEGGVDDLVIIPLGINYERKQQLGSKVWINVGEPVVLKTFAEENASEGKTPTEDKVLRRQLTSTIEERLKSVIVHLDNAEWDPLLDDLETLVDHSKHKASLKVPKLMRRKRIADALNYFYKEQPEVGEEVVGQIKAYHQTIQSAGLVIDDPILQRSSLKTTISILGKLLHLIIWFIPATVGTLGNIVPFVITRFFAGKVQQEGMKTTAQARIGIGIPIYLTWYGLIILTVWSETGQPILITVTNFLLILSGTISLKYWPYFTKTMVHLGHQVRATLQRSRLLRLREELQQIRDTLISYADKYANVVPRPTPPSIKPLMMLLASTVSSILLLMVAFVFYILANQYLFPAVTTEQAGYRVTNVTPEELDAQIGKKEQEVLRIAETAKATHARSLALLEKYNQGLFQLEGQDNRREVSALLHSFFQARDDLWKIVADYSPDNEIQGDDPQQRQRRAILFTTALLLRHQMSIRFAVTYKADRTLEKYLNQQDDTYGIPANLIVQVNEQLIDPSYQGYIASAMDGHEYDTVRTDENSPATTKALQELIAKAKATIAENPEYAFSDNVKAALSEAKRHSVNTYLTIQQFVATQIGDFRIKQTEDITNHKIDSEKVDQFHELLKPGDILIERRDWYSSNAFLPGYWPHGALYIGTPEELVENDLLDDVVKELTAMAKEEKDLETAETQSVDGLTHADRMFALVEDLKKGGNEKLNSRQIMEAISEGVYHNTVDHSVGEASSVFALSPHVKPHERAKAIAAAYFYEGREYDFNFDFETPNTLVCTEVIYRCYGGNASNATLRFPIITVMGRKTLPAHELARHFVQQVRNGEEKYDLVAWLDSDRINNSSTLEVYEGNHKGEAFERFAETLNRSSITFIMEYKRHGIFALVGTKVIVLFYLSVVAAIGYALTKFVMFMRSKSDHTQSVPSAHT
;
A
#
# COMPACT_ATOMS: atom_id res chain seq x y z
N MET A 1 -39.43 14.64 14.92
CA MET A 1 -38.12 15.00 14.31
C MET A 1 -37.00 15.12 15.35
N ILE A 2 -37.13 15.97 16.38
CA ILE A 2 -36.10 16.22 17.41
C ILE A 2 -35.67 14.96 18.19
N LEU A 3 -36.62 14.07 18.52
CA LEU A 3 -36.35 12.80 19.21
C LEU A 3 -35.53 11.83 18.32
N ASN A 4 -35.84 11.77 17.02
CA ASN A 4 -35.12 10.94 16.06
C ASN A 4 -33.71 11.47 15.80
N THR A 5 -33.52 12.80 15.73
CA THR A 5 -32.19 13.41 15.62
C THR A 5 -31.33 13.18 16.86
N ALA A 6 -31.92 13.20 18.07
CA ALA A 6 -31.19 12.90 19.31
C ALA A 6 -30.75 11.43 19.39
N ILE A 7 -31.60 10.50 18.95
CA ILE A 7 -31.26 9.06 18.85
C ILE A 7 -30.17 8.83 17.80
N LEU A 8 -30.28 9.47 16.62
CA LEU A 8 -29.28 9.37 15.55
C LEU A 8 -27.92 9.93 16.01
N PHE A 9 -27.95 11.10 16.67
CA PHE A 9 -26.78 11.73 17.25
C PHE A 9 -26.14 10.86 18.33
N GLY A 10 -26.92 10.28 19.25
CA GLY A 10 -26.44 9.34 20.26
C GLY A 10 -25.81 8.07 19.67
N ARG A 11 -26.36 7.54 18.56
CA ARG A 11 -25.78 6.41 17.81
C ARG A 11 -24.45 6.78 17.15
N LEU A 12 -24.39 7.94 16.48
CA LEU A 12 -23.16 8.44 15.85
C LEU A 12 -22.05 8.67 16.88
N LEU A 13 -22.39 9.33 17.98
CA LEU A 13 -21.48 9.66 19.07
C LEU A 13 -20.95 8.42 19.78
N ARG A 14 -21.80 7.40 19.97
CA ARG A 14 -21.38 6.09 20.45
C ARG A 14 -20.39 5.43 19.50
N LYS A 15 -20.65 5.47 18.19
CA LYS A 15 -19.73 4.93 17.15
C LYS A 15 -18.37 5.64 17.19
N ILE A 16 -18.35 6.97 17.26
CA ILE A 16 -17.12 7.76 17.38
C ILE A 16 -16.36 7.38 18.66
N THR A 17 -17.05 7.37 19.80
CA THR A 17 -16.43 7.05 21.10
C THR A 17 -15.87 5.63 21.13
N HIS A 18 -16.60 4.65 20.58
CA HIS A 18 -16.12 3.28 20.44
C HIS A 18 -14.85 3.20 19.58
N THR A 19 -14.80 3.93 18.46
CA THR A 19 -13.62 3.97 17.58
C THR A 19 -12.42 4.60 18.29
N LEU A 20 -12.61 5.70 19.03
CA LEU A 20 -11.55 6.34 19.81
C LEU A 20 -11.00 5.40 20.89
N ILE A 21 -11.87 4.72 21.62
CA ILE A 21 -11.49 3.75 22.65
C ILE A 21 -10.76 2.54 22.04
N LYS A 22 -11.22 2.02 20.89
CA LYS A 22 -10.53 0.95 20.16
C LYS A 22 -9.16 1.40 19.63
N LYS A 23 -8.98 2.67 19.27
CA LYS A 23 -7.68 3.22 18.87
C LYS A 23 -6.75 3.38 20.08
N TYR A 24 -7.30 3.80 21.22
CA TYR A 24 -6.53 3.95 22.45
C TYR A 24 -6.13 2.60 23.06
N TYR A 25 -7.06 1.64 23.07
CA TYR A 25 -6.87 0.26 23.49
C TYR A 25 -7.09 -0.69 22.30
N PRO A 26 -6.07 -0.88 21.43
CA PRO A 26 -6.20 -1.68 20.20
C PRO A 26 -6.45 -3.17 20.44
N LYS A 27 -6.25 -3.66 21.67
CA LYS A 27 -6.58 -5.05 22.06
C LYS A 27 -7.54 -5.05 23.24
N ILE A 28 -8.83 -5.16 22.94
CA ILE A 28 -9.89 -5.44 23.92
C ILE A 28 -10.24 -6.91 23.81
N GLN A 29 -9.84 -7.71 24.79
CA GLN A 29 -10.16 -9.13 24.88
C GLN A 29 -11.40 -9.30 25.75
N ILE A 30 -12.37 -10.10 25.31
CA ILE A 30 -13.61 -10.36 26.05
C ILE A 30 -13.71 -11.87 26.29
N SER A 31 -13.95 -12.27 27.54
CA SER A 31 -14.20 -13.65 27.95
C SER A 31 -15.58 -13.77 28.58
N GLY A 32 -16.32 -14.86 28.32
CA GLY A 32 -17.65 -15.08 28.88
C GLY A 32 -18.75 -14.23 28.22
N ALA A 33 -18.54 -13.71 27.01
CA ALA A 33 -19.49 -12.80 26.37
C ALA A 33 -20.85 -13.45 26.10
N GLU A 34 -20.85 -14.77 25.90
CA GLU A 34 -22.01 -15.65 25.74
C GLU A 34 -22.93 -15.69 26.97
N ARG A 35 -22.44 -15.31 28.15
CA ARG A 35 -23.23 -15.24 29.40
C ARG A 35 -24.13 -14.00 29.47
N ILE A 36 -23.98 -13.05 28.54
CA ILE A 36 -24.75 -11.80 28.52
C ILE A 36 -26.05 -12.01 27.73
N PRO A 37 -27.23 -11.82 28.34
CA PRO A 37 -28.49 -11.87 27.62
C PRO A 37 -28.57 -10.81 26.51
N SER A 38 -28.93 -11.24 25.30
CA SER A 38 -29.12 -10.34 24.15
C SER A 38 -30.27 -9.36 24.36
N GLU A 39 -31.31 -9.79 25.08
CA GLU A 39 -32.53 -9.06 25.37
C GLU A 39 -32.93 -9.19 26.85
N GLY A 40 -34.01 -8.51 27.28
CA GLY A 40 -34.47 -8.51 28.66
C GLY A 40 -33.68 -7.61 29.63
N PRO A 41 -34.11 -7.52 30.90
CA PRO A 41 -33.53 -6.67 31.92
C PRO A 41 -32.22 -7.24 32.47
N VAL A 42 -31.17 -6.43 32.39
CA VAL A 42 -29.83 -6.82 32.86
C VAL A 42 -29.28 -5.73 33.76
N LEU A 43 -28.74 -6.11 34.92
CA LEU A 43 -27.98 -5.22 35.79
C LEU A 43 -26.49 -5.61 35.74
N PHE A 44 -25.69 -4.82 35.02
CA PHE A 44 -24.23 -4.97 35.03
C PHE A 44 -23.64 -4.42 36.33
N CYS A 45 -22.93 -5.26 37.07
CA CYS A 45 -22.12 -4.88 38.21
C CYS A 45 -20.65 -4.98 37.79
N ALA A 46 -19.90 -3.88 37.83
CA ALA A 46 -18.49 -3.88 37.42
C ALA A 46 -17.58 -3.14 38.40
N ASN A 47 -16.28 -3.47 38.41
CA ASN A 47 -15.27 -2.64 39.06
C ASN A 47 -15.06 -1.32 38.27
N HIS A 48 -14.53 -0.27 38.93
CA HIS A 48 -14.44 1.06 38.32
C HIS A 48 -13.03 1.68 38.25
N PRO A 49 -12.06 1.04 37.58
CA PRO A 49 -10.66 1.47 37.63
C PRO A 49 -10.33 2.66 36.70
N ASN A 50 -11.17 3.07 35.75
CA ASN A 50 -10.84 4.09 34.75
C ASN A 50 -11.99 5.06 34.42
N SER A 51 -12.86 5.32 35.40
CA SER A 51 -13.85 6.40 35.35
C SER A 51 -14.68 6.35 34.05
N LEU A 52 -14.77 7.43 33.27
CA LEU A 52 -15.59 7.54 32.04
C LEU A 52 -15.29 6.49 30.96
N ILE A 53 -14.13 5.83 30.96
CA ILE A 53 -13.78 4.80 29.98
C ILE A 53 -14.53 3.49 30.26
N ASP A 54 -14.76 3.17 31.54
CA ASP A 54 -15.34 1.89 31.95
C ASP A 54 -16.78 1.68 31.42
N PRO A 55 -17.72 2.65 31.52
CA PRO A 55 -19.05 2.52 30.92
C PRO A 55 -19.02 2.23 29.42
N ILE A 56 -18.06 2.82 28.69
CA ILE A 56 -17.95 2.65 27.24
C ILE A 56 -17.49 1.23 26.92
N LEU A 57 -16.51 0.71 27.66
CA LEU A 57 -16.05 -0.66 27.51
C LEU A 57 -17.16 -1.68 27.79
N ILE A 58 -17.97 -1.46 28.83
CA ILE A 58 -19.12 -2.32 29.11
C ILE A 58 -20.15 -2.22 27.99
N GLY A 59 -20.41 -1.03 27.46
CA GLY A 59 -21.27 -0.84 26.29
C GLY A 59 -20.77 -1.57 25.03
N ILE A 60 -19.45 -1.63 24.81
CA ILE A 60 -18.84 -2.42 23.73
C ILE A 60 -19.05 -3.92 23.97
N THR A 61 -18.84 -4.39 25.21
CA THR A 61 -18.97 -5.80 25.58
C THR A 61 -20.41 -6.31 25.51
N ALA A 62 -21.36 -5.51 26.01
CA ALA A 62 -22.77 -5.88 26.05
C ALA A 62 -23.42 -5.97 24.67
N LYS A 63 -22.82 -5.35 23.63
CA LYS A 63 -23.37 -5.22 22.27
C LYS A 63 -24.78 -4.59 22.19
N ARG A 64 -25.31 -4.08 23.31
CA ARG A 64 -26.58 -3.36 23.43
C ARG A 64 -26.40 -2.12 24.31
N PRO A 65 -27.30 -1.12 24.23
CA PRO A 65 -27.16 0.09 25.03
C PRO A 65 -27.27 -0.15 26.53
N VAL A 66 -26.21 0.19 27.27
CA VAL A 66 -26.19 0.15 28.73
C VAL A 66 -26.23 1.57 29.30
N SER A 67 -27.14 1.80 30.25
CA SER A 67 -27.28 3.08 30.94
C SER A 67 -26.64 3.02 32.32
N PHE A 68 -25.65 3.87 32.59
CA PHE A 68 -24.94 3.91 33.87
C PHE A 68 -25.36 5.08 34.74
N MET A 69 -25.17 4.91 36.04
CA MET A 69 -25.19 6.00 37.00
C MET A 69 -23.90 6.82 36.93
N ALA A 70 -24.00 8.13 36.70
CA ALA A 70 -22.87 9.07 36.61
C ALA A 70 -23.02 10.25 37.59
N LYS A 71 -21.90 10.88 38.00
CA LYS A 71 -21.89 11.95 39.02
C LYS A 71 -22.80 13.12 38.59
N ALA A 72 -23.77 13.50 39.43
CA ALA A 72 -24.78 14.52 39.10
C ALA A 72 -24.21 15.87 38.58
N PRO A 73 -23.13 16.44 39.15
CA PRO A 73 -22.44 17.60 38.59
C PRO A 73 -22.09 17.51 37.09
N LEU A 74 -21.77 16.34 36.55
CA LEU A 74 -21.43 16.17 35.13
C LEU A 74 -22.60 16.53 34.19
N PHE A 75 -23.83 16.39 34.67
CA PHE A 75 -25.04 16.72 33.91
C PHE A 75 -25.28 18.23 33.81
N LYS A 76 -24.61 19.04 34.63
CA LYS A 76 -24.69 20.50 34.61
C LYS A 76 -23.59 21.16 33.77
N THR A 77 -22.54 20.41 33.42
CA THR A 77 -21.41 20.93 32.65
C THR A 77 -21.81 21.15 31.19
N PRO A 78 -21.52 22.33 30.59
CA PRO A 78 -21.75 22.57 29.16
C PRO A 78 -21.07 21.48 28.31
N VAL A 79 -21.70 21.08 27.21
CA VAL A 79 -21.27 19.99 26.30
C VAL A 79 -21.37 18.58 26.93
N ILE A 80 -20.81 18.35 28.13
CA ILE A 80 -20.82 17.03 28.79
C ILE A 80 -22.23 16.64 29.25
N GLY A 81 -23.03 17.58 29.75
CA GLY A 81 -24.39 17.30 30.23
C GLY A 81 -25.34 16.78 29.14
N PRO A 82 -25.49 17.49 28.01
CA PRO A 82 -26.25 16.99 26.86
C PRO A 82 -25.74 15.64 26.34
N LEU A 83 -24.41 15.44 26.33
CA LEU A 83 -23.78 14.15 25.99
C LEU A 83 -24.20 13.03 26.95
N MET A 84 -24.16 13.25 28.27
CA MET A 84 -24.58 12.26 29.27
C MET A 84 -26.06 11.89 29.11
N HIS A 85 -26.93 12.87 28.84
CA HIS A 85 -28.35 12.63 28.56
C HIS A 85 -28.56 11.85 27.25
N ALA A 86 -27.85 12.20 26.17
CA ALA A 86 -27.92 11.49 24.89
C ALA A 86 -27.41 10.04 24.97
N LEU A 87 -26.48 9.76 25.88
CA LEU A 87 -25.99 8.40 26.15
C LEU A 87 -26.93 7.58 27.06
N GLY A 88 -27.99 8.17 27.61
CA GLY A 88 -28.93 7.51 28.51
C GLY A 88 -28.45 7.41 29.96
N MET A 89 -27.44 8.19 30.36
CA MET A 89 -26.86 8.11 31.71
C MET A 89 -27.82 8.68 32.77
N VAL A 90 -27.79 8.09 33.96
CA VAL A 90 -28.64 8.48 35.10
C VAL A 90 -27.81 9.29 36.10
N PRO A 91 -28.22 10.51 36.51
CA PRO A 91 -27.49 11.30 37.49
C PRO A 91 -27.54 10.62 38.87
N ALA A 92 -26.39 10.42 39.50
CA ALA A 92 -26.22 9.83 40.82
C ALA A 92 -25.80 10.90 41.83
N TYR A 93 -26.49 10.93 42.98
CA TYR A 93 -26.26 11.86 44.09
C TYR A 93 -25.71 11.09 45.28
N ARG A 94 -24.56 11.50 45.84
CA ARG A 94 -23.92 10.83 46.97
C ARG A 94 -24.15 11.62 48.26
N GLY A 95 -24.59 10.95 49.33
CA GLY A 95 -24.83 11.61 50.62
C GLY A 95 -23.58 12.15 51.32
N ARG A 96 -22.38 11.69 50.91
CA ARG A 96 -21.09 12.21 51.41
C ARG A 96 -20.74 13.58 50.80
N ASP A 97 -21.35 13.93 49.66
CA ASP A 97 -21.10 15.20 48.97
C ASP A 97 -22.06 16.30 49.51
N ASP A 98 -23.26 15.93 49.98
CA ASP A 98 -24.27 16.82 50.60
C ASP A 98 -25.39 15.96 51.24
N SER A 99 -25.62 16.11 52.55
CA SER A 99 -26.62 15.34 53.33
C SER A 99 -28.06 15.64 52.93
N SER A 100 -28.33 16.80 52.30
CA SER A 100 -29.65 17.18 51.78
C SER A 100 -30.05 16.40 50.50
N GLN A 101 -29.12 15.67 49.88
CA GLN A 101 -29.34 14.99 48.60
C GLN A 101 -29.78 13.52 48.72
N VAL A 102 -30.00 13.01 49.94
CA VAL A 102 -30.43 11.60 50.17
C VAL A 102 -31.74 11.28 49.47
N LYS A 103 -32.73 12.18 49.50
CA LYS A 103 -34.00 12.03 48.75
C LYS A 103 -33.79 11.98 47.23
N LYS A 104 -32.82 12.72 46.69
CA LYS A 104 -32.49 12.72 45.26
C LYS A 104 -31.78 11.43 44.84
N ASN A 105 -30.98 10.83 45.73
CA ASN A 105 -30.36 9.53 45.47
C ASN A 105 -31.42 8.42 45.32
N GLN A 106 -32.44 8.38 46.19
CA GLN A 106 -33.56 7.43 46.04
C GLN A 106 -34.30 7.60 44.71
N LYS A 107 -34.53 8.86 44.29
CA LYS A 107 -35.14 9.15 42.98
C LYS A 107 -34.28 8.67 41.80
N SER A 108 -32.95 8.70 41.93
CA SER A 108 -32.03 8.16 40.93
C SER A 108 -32.04 6.63 40.86
N LEU A 109 -32.10 5.94 42.00
CA LEU A 109 -32.25 4.48 42.05
C LEU A 109 -33.58 4.04 41.42
N GLY A 110 -34.68 4.74 41.71
CA GLY A 110 -35.98 4.48 41.09
C GLY A 110 -35.99 4.63 39.56
N ARG A 111 -35.14 5.50 38.99
CA ARG A 111 -34.97 5.58 37.51
C ARG A 111 -34.26 4.36 36.94
N VAL A 112 -33.37 3.75 37.71
CA VAL A 112 -32.71 2.50 37.31
C VAL A 112 -33.72 1.36 37.34
N VAL A 113 -34.49 1.23 38.42
CA VAL A 113 -35.57 0.24 38.55
C VAL A 113 -36.60 0.40 37.42
N LYS A 114 -37.01 1.64 37.10
CA LYS A 114 -37.90 1.90 35.95
C LYS A 114 -37.29 1.41 34.64
N GLY A 115 -35.99 1.60 34.42
CA GLY A 115 -35.32 1.10 33.22
C GLY A 115 -35.27 -0.41 33.15
N LEU A 116 -35.06 -1.09 34.28
CA LEU A 116 -35.14 -2.55 34.36
C LEU A 116 -36.57 -3.03 34.07
N LYS A 117 -37.62 -2.38 34.59
CA LYS A 117 -39.02 -2.69 34.24
C LYS A 117 -39.34 -2.55 32.75
N GLU A 118 -38.64 -1.67 32.05
CA GLU A 118 -38.75 -1.48 30.60
C GLU A 118 -37.87 -2.47 29.80
N GLY A 119 -37.27 -3.48 30.45
CA GLY A 119 -36.40 -4.47 29.80
C GLY A 119 -35.03 -3.92 29.36
N ARG A 120 -34.60 -2.77 29.87
CA ARG A 120 -33.34 -2.14 29.48
C ARG A 120 -32.14 -2.71 30.26
N ALA A 121 -30.97 -2.65 29.65
CA ALA A 121 -29.71 -2.94 30.32
C ALA A 121 -29.23 -1.72 31.12
N MET A 122 -29.06 -1.91 32.43
CA MET A 122 -28.59 -0.90 33.37
C MET A 122 -27.22 -1.31 33.93
N GLY A 123 -26.42 -0.33 34.34
CA GLY A 123 -25.09 -0.57 34.88
C GLY A 123 -24.81 0.20 36.17
N ILE A 124 -24.13 -0.45 37.10
CA ILE A 124 -23.71 0.12 38.38
C ILE A 124 -22.28 -0.32 38.73
N PHE A 125 -21.53 0.60 39.34
CA PHE A 125 -20.23 0.32 39.95
C PHE A 125 -20.43 0.26 41.47
N PRO A 126 -20.54 -0.93 42.08
CA PRO A 126 -21.00 -1.05 43.47
C PRO A 126 -19.99 -0.54 44.50
N GLU A 127 -18.71 -0.35 44.13
CA GLU A 127 -17.72 0.36 44.96
C GLU A 127 -18.12 1.82 45.24
N GLY A 128 -18.87 2.43 44.31
CA GLY A 128 -19.33 3.81 44.40
C GLY A 128 -18.21 4.85 44.29
N ILE A 129 -16.97 4.45 44.04
CA ILE A 129 -15.80 5.30 43.77
C ILE A 129 -14.97 4.68 42.64
N SER A 130 -14.18 5.49 41.94
CA SER A 130 -13.16 4.97 41.03
C SER A 130 -11.84 4.85 41.77
N SER A 131 -11.20 3.68 41.72
CA SER A 131 -9.93 3.42 42.41
C SER A 131 -8.79 3.19 41.41
N ASP A 132 -7.56 3.54 41.81
CA ASP A 132 -6.36 3.19 41.07
C ASP A 132 -5.85 1.77 41.37
N LEU A 133 -6.28 1.18 42.48
CA LEU A 133 -5.88 -0.16 42.91
C LEU A 133 -6.50 -1.23 41.99
N ARG A 134 -5.75 -2.31 41.76
CA ARG A 134 -6.24 -3.49 41.03
C ARG A 134 -7.28 -4.28 41.84
N GLN A 135 -7.16 -4.23 43.17
CA GLN A 135 -8.06 -4.85 44.13
C GLN A 135 -9.45 -4.21 44.10
N LEU A 136 -10.49 -5.03 44.31
CA LEU A 136 -11.86 -4.57 44.50
C LEU A 136 -11.96 -3.75 45.79
N GLY A 137 -12.48 -2.54 45.71
CA GLY A 137 -12.85 -1.78 46.91
C GLY A 137 -14.09 -2.37 47.60
N LEU A 138 -14.51 -1.74 48.71
CA LEU A 138 -15.71 -2.15 49.44
C LEU A 138 -16.97 -2.08 48.56
N VAL A 139 -17.61 -3.22 48.33
CA VAL A 139 -18.88 -3.33 47.59
C VAL A 139 -20.02 -2.84 48.48
N ARG A 140 -20.75 -1.83 48.03
CA ARG A 140 -21.91 -1.27 48.75
C ARG A 140 -23.21 -1.93 48.29
N GLY A 141 -24.19 -2.02 49.19
CA GLY A 141 -25.50 -2.65 48.92
C GLY A 141 -26.43 -1.91 47.95
N GLY A 142 -25.95 -0.94 47.17
CA GLY A 142 -26.76 -0.19 46.20
C GLY A 142 -27.24 -1.05 45.04
N ALA A 143 -26.38 -1.95 44.53
CA ALA A 143 -26.74 -2.89 43.46
C ALA A 143 -27.82 -3.88 43.92
N SER A 144 -27.62 -4.50 45.08
CA SER A 144 -28.59 -5.44 45.68
C SER A 144 -29.92 -4.77 46.01
N ARG A 145 -29.90 -3.50 46.44
CA ARG A 145 -31.13 -2.72 46.65
C ARG A 145 -31.92 -2.51 45.36
N ILE A 146 -31.26 -2.09 44.28
CA ILE A 146 -31.90 -1.92 42.96
C ILE A 146 -32.50 -3.24 42.48
N ALA A 147 -31.74 -4.34 42.62
CA ALA A 147 -32.18 -5.67 42.23
C ALA A 147 -33.46 -6.08 42.97
N LEU A 148 -33.47 -6.02 44.30
CA LEU A 148 -34.62 -6.42 45.12
C LEU A 148 -35.84 -5.50 44.92
N GLU A 149 -35.64 -4.19 44.74
CA GLU A 149 -36.72 -3.25 44.38
C GLU A 149 -37.30 -3.55 42.98
N ALA A 150 -36.48 -4.04 42.04
CA ALA A 150 -36.96 -4.45 40.72
C ALA A 150 -37.75 -5.77 40.79
N LEU A 151 -37.29 -6.74 41.59
CA LEU A 151 -37.99 -8.00 41.82
C LEU A 151 -39.37 -7.78 42.44
N GLU A 152 -39.45 -7.02 43.53
CA GLU A 152 -40.74 -6.64 44.15
C GLU A 152 -41.62 -5.84 43.17
N GLY A 153 -40.97 -5.08 42.27
CA GLY A 153 -41.61 -4.34 41.21
C GLY A 153 -42.12 -5.18 40.03
N GLY A 154 -41.99 -6.51 40.05
CA GLY A 154 -42.46 -7.44 39.03
C GLY A 154 -41.46 -7.76 37.91
N VAL A 155 -40.15 -7.54 38.12
CA VAL A 155 -39.09 -7.87 37.15
C VAL A 155 -38.48 -9.24 37.50
N ASP A 156 -39.21 -10.30 37.19
CA ASP A 156 -38.87 -11.68 37.54
C ASP A 156 -37.67 -12.25 36.77
N ASP A 157 -37.40 -11.74 35.57
CA ASP A 157 -36.36 -12.20 34.65
C ASP A 157 -35.04 -11.41 34.78
N LEU A 158 -34.88 -10.63 35.86
CA LEU A 158 -33.67 -9.82 36.07
C LEU A 158 -32.42 -10.69 36.28
N VAL A 159 -31.43 -10.49 35.40
CA VAL A 159 -30.10 -11.09 35.50
C VAL A 159 -29.07 -10.06 35.95
N ILE A 160 -28.31 -10.37 36.99
CA ILE A 160 -27.17 -9.55 37.42
C ILE A 160 -25.89 -10.13 36.81
N ILE A 161 -25.16 -9.31 36.05
CA ILE A 161 -23.92 -9.73 35.37
C ILE A 161 -22.71 -9.08 36.06
N PRO A 162 -21.88 -9.87 36.77
CA PRO A 162 -20.60 -9.42 37.30
C PRO A 162 -19.59 -9.30 36.15
N LEU A 163 -18.94 -8.14 36.02
CA LEU A 163 -18.03 -7.84 34.91
C LEU A 163 -16.72 -7.21 35.42
N GLY A 164 -15.61 -7.89 35.16
CA GLY A 164 -14.27 -7.45 35.54
C GLY A 164 -13.57 -6.72 34.40
N ILE A 165 -13.24 -5.46 34.62
CA ILE A 165 -12.45 -4.63 33.71
C ILE A 165 -10.99 -4.62 34.19
N ASN A 166 -10.12 -5.31 33.45
CA ASN A 166 -8.72 -5.48 33.79
C ASN A 166 -7.85 -4.76 32.76
N TYR A 167 -7.15 -3.69 33.19
CA TYR A 167 -6.23 -2.94 32.34
C TYR A 167 -4.80 -3.45 32.51
N GLU A 168 -4.04 -3.59 31.42
CA GLU A 168 -2.60 -3.84 31.52
C GLU A 168 -1.90 -2.59 32.06
N ARG A 169 -2.09 -1.44 31.39
CA ARG A 169 -1.61 -0.11 31.81
C ARG A 169 -2.60 0.97 31.37
N LYS A 170 -3.55 1.33 32.24
CA LYS A 170 -4.68 2.22 31.87
C LYS A 170 -4.27 3.60 31.33
N GLN A 171 -3.15 4.16 31.79
CA GLN A 171 -2.67 5.49 31.37
C GLN A 171 -1.89 5.49 30.04
N GLN A 172 -1.55 4.32 29.48
CA GLN A 172 -0.69 4.21 28.30
C GLN A 172 -1.50 3.97 27.03
N LEU A 173 -1.29 4.82 26.02
CA LEU A 173 -1.82 4.62 24.67
C LEU A 173 -1.28 3.31 24.07
N GLY A 174 -2.15 2.51 23.47
CA GLY A 174 -1.79 1.20 22.91
C GLY A 174 -1.78 0.06 23.94
N SER A 175 -2.18 0.33 25.20
CA SER A 175 -2.34 -0.69 26.22
C SER A 175 -3.47 -1.68 25.87
N LYS A 176 -3.47 -2.84 26.52
CA LYS A 176 -4.50 -3.86 26.38
C LYS A 176 -5.51 -3.79 27.52
N VAL A 177 -6.72 -4.26 27.24
CA VAL A 177 -7.80 -4.41 28.21
C VAL A 177 -8.38 -5.80 28.08
N TRP A 178 -8.60 -6.46 29.21
CA TRP A 178 -9.32 -7.72 29.28
C TRP A 178 -10.60 -7.53 30.09
N ILE A 179 -11.73 -7.82 29.46
CA ILE A 179 -13.05 -7.80 30.06
C ILE A 179 -13.48 -9.24 30.30
N ASN A 180 -13.65 -9.59 31.57
CA ASN A 180 -14.04 -10.93 31.97
C ASN A 180 -15.47 -10.89 32.51
N VAL A 181 -16.37 -11.61 31.85
CA VAL A 181 -17.79 -11.71 32.24
C VAL A 181 -17.95 -12.92 33.14
N GLY A 182 -18.43 -12.71 34.36
CA GLY A 182 -18.61 -13.77 35.35
C GLY A 182 -19.93 -14.51 35.21
N GLU A 183 -20.12 -15.51 36.06
CA GLU A 183 -21.37 -16.26 36.10
C GLU A 183 -22.54 -15.34 36.49
N PRO A 184 -23.66 -15.38 35.74
CA PRO A 184 -24.84 -14.57 36.02
C PRO A 184 -25.48 -14.97 37.35
N VAL A 185 -26.03 -13.98 38.06
CA VAL A 185 -26.95 -14.23 39.18
C VAL A 185 -28.37 -14.01 38.66
N VAL A 186 -29.12 -15.10 38.50
CA VAL A 186 -30.56 -15.06 38.18
C VAL A 186 -31.29 -14.67 39.47
N LEU A 187 -31.83 -13.46 39.51
CA LEU A 187 -32.26 -12.85 40.76
C LEU A 187 -33.41 -13.61 41.43
N LYS A 188 -34.38 -14.08 40.65
CA LYS A 188 -35.55 -14.81 41.18
C LYS A 188 -35.14 -16.10 41.89
N THR A 189 -34.37 -16.94 41.22
CA THR A 189 -33.81 -18.17 41.80
C THR A 189 -33.01 -17.89 43.06
N PHE A 190 -32.14 -16.87 43.03
CA PHE A 190 -31.37 -16.48 44.21
C PHE A 190 -32.25 -16.04 45.39
N ALA A 191 -33.31 -15.27 45.12
CA ALA A 191 -34.23 -14.79 46.14
C ALA A 191 -35.07 -15.93 46.73
N GLU A 192 -35.56 -16.85 45.91
CA GLU A 192 -36.32 -18.03 46.35
C GLU A 192 -35.49 -18.94 47.27
N GLU A 193 -34.19 -19.10 47.01
CA GLU A 193 -33.29 -19.94 47.81
C GLU A 193 -32.83 -19.30 49.12
N ASN A 194 -32.88 -17.97 49.25
CA ASN A 194 -32.23 -17.23 50.34
C ASN A 194 -33.17 -16.27 51.11
N ALA A 195 -34.45 -16.18 50.74
CA ALA A 195 -35.40 -15.30 51.41
C ALA A 195 -35.69 -15.76 52.85
N SER A 196 -35.79 -14.78 53.77
CA SER A 196 -36.28 -15.03 55.12
C SER A 196 -37.81 -15.19 55.11
N GLU A 197 -38.33 -16.12 55.91
CA GLU A 197 -39.77 -16.31 56.06
C GLU A 197 -40.50 -15.01 56.47
N GLY A 198 -41.63 -14.74 55.81
CA GLY A 198 -42.56 -13.66 56.16
C GLY A 198 -42.10 -12.24 55.84
N LYS A 199 -41.01 -12.05 55.07
CA LYS A 199 -40.52 -10.71 54.68
C LYS A 199 -40.60 -10.49 53.18
N THR A 200 -40.93 -9.25 52.79
CA THR A 200 -40.84 -8.83 51.38
C THR A 200 -39.37 -8.71 50.95
N PRO A 201 -39.04 -8.85 49.64
CA PRO A 201 -37.66 -8.77 49.16
C PRO A 201 -36.91 -7.49 49.56
N THR A 202 -37.60 -6.34 49.65
CA THR A 202 -36.96 -5.06 50.00
C THR A 202 -36.78 -4.86 51.51
N GLU A 203 -37.65 -5.44 52.34
CA GLU A 203 -37.55 -5.41 53.81
C GLU A 203 -36.52 -6.41 54.36
N ASP A 204 -36.22 -7.47 53.60
CA ASP A 204 -35.24 -8.47 53.99
C ASP A 204 -33.79 -7.96 53.92
N LYS A 205 -33.30 -7.49 55.07
CA LYS A 205 -31.90 -7.05 55.24
C LYS A 205 -30.89 -8.20 55.13
N VAL A 206 -31.27 -9.44 55.42
CA VAL A 206 -30.39 -10.62 55.36
C VAL A 206 -30.19 -11.00 53.90
N LEU A 207 -31.27 -11.16 53.14
CA LEU A 207 -31.24 -11.41 51.70
C LEU A 207 -30.42 -10.34 50.97
N ARG A 208 -30.62 -9.06 51.30
CA ARG A 208 -29.82 -7.97 50.70
C ARG A 208 -28.33 -8.10 51.00
N ARG A 209 -27.94 -8.48 52.22
CA ARG A 209 -26.53 -8.67 52.60
C ARG A 209 -25.92 -9.87 51.90
N GLN A 210 -26.64 -10.99 51.82
CA GLN A 210 -26.21 -12.17 51.07
C GLN A 210 -26.02 -11.84 49.59
N LEU A 211 -26.99 -11.18 48.96
CA LEU A 211 -26.87 -10.75 47.56
C LEU A 211 -25.68 -9.79 47.36
N THR A 212 -25.40 -8.90 48.33
CA THR A 212 -24.22 -8.02 48.26
C THR A 212 -22.93 -8.83 48.30
N SER A 213 -22.84 -9.82 49.20
CA SER A 213 -21.68 -10.72 49.32
C SER A 213 -21.49 -11.56 48.06
N THR A 214 -22.56 -12.12 47.50
CA THR A 214 -22.51 -12.88 46.26
C THR A 214 -22.03 -12.02 45.09
N ILE A 215 -22.52 -10.78 44.96
CA ILE A 215 -22.02 -9.85 43.93
C ILE A 215 -20.53 -9.55 44.15
N GLU A 216 -20.09 -9.36 45.39
CA GLU A 216 -18.69 -9.12 45.72
C GLU A 216 -17.79 -10.30 45.33
N GLU A 217 -18.14 -11.53 45.72
CA GLU A 217 -17.40 -12.75 45.40
C GLU A 217 -17.32 -12.98 43.89
N ARG A 218 -18.45 -12.80 43.19
CA ARG A 218 -18.51 -12.92 41.73
C ARG A 218 -17.71 -11.83 41.02
N LEU A 219 -17.59 -10.63 41.60
CA LEU A 219 -16.71 -9.57 41.08
C LEU A 219 -15.22 -9.90 41.31
N LYS A 220 -14.86 -10.40 42.50
CA LYS A 220 -13.48 -10.83 42.80
C LYS A 220 -13.02 -11.93 41.84
N SER A 221 -13.91 -12.85 41.47
CA SER A 221 -13.57 -13.94 40.53
C SER A 221 -13.31 -13.47 39.09
N VAL A 222 -13.75 -12.28 38.69
CA VAL A 222 -13.56 -11.76 37.32
C VAL A 222 -12.49 -10.68 37.19
N ILE A 223 -12.01 -10.14 38.30
CA ILE A 223 -10.89 -9.20 38.30
C ILE A 223 -9.58 -9.87 38.73
N VAL A 224 -8.46 -9.17 38.55
CA VAL A 224 -7.18 -9.50 39.19
C VAL A 224 -7.26 -9.06 40.66
N HIS A 225 -7.79 -9.92 41.53
CA HIS A 225 -7.96 -9.67 42.96
C HIS A 225 -6.86 -10.34 43.78
N LEU A 226 -6.30 -9.60 44.73
CA LEU A 226 -5.46 -10.14 45.81
C LEU A 226 -6.17 -9.89 47.13
N ASP A 227 -6.22 -10.90 48.00
CA ASP A 227 -6.78 -10.74 49.34
C ASP A 227 -5.85 -9.87 50.21
N ASN A 228 -4.52 -9.99 50.03
CA ASN A 228 -3.53 -9.12 50.63
C ASN A 228 -3.05 -8.03 49.65
N ALA A 229 -3.41 -6.77 49.93
CA ALA A 229 -3.07 -5.63 49.10
C ALA A 229 -1.56 -5.33 48.99
N GLU A 230 -0.76 -5.73 50.00
CA GLU A 230 0.69 -5.51 50.01
C GLU A 230 1.44 -6.28 48.92
N TRP A 231 0.79 -7.30 48.34
CA TRP A 231 1.37 -8.14 47.30
C TRP A 231 1.14 -7.58 45.90
N ASP A 232 0.35 -6.52 45.75
CA ASP A 232 0.07 -5.90 44.44
C ASP A 232 1.34 -5.51 43.66
N PRO A 233 2.39 -4.90 44.27
CA PRO A 233 3.64 -4.59 43.57
C PRO A 233 4.39 -5.84 43.09
N LEU A 234 4.27 -6.96 43.80
CA LEU A 234 4.97 -8.22 43.48
C LEU A 234 4.35 -8.95 42.29
N LEU A 235 3.10 -8.65 41.97
CA LEU A 235 2.39 -9.32 40.89
C LEU A 235 3.05 -9.07 39.53
N ASP A 236 3.67 -7.90 39.34
CA ASP A 236 4.44 -7.55 38.14
C ASP A 236 5.78 -8.33 38.07
N ASP A 237 6.41 -8.58 39.22
CA ASP A 237 7.65 -9.35 39.32
C ASP A 237 7.42 -10.85 39.10
N LEU A 238 6.41 -11.41 39.77
CA LEU A 238 5.99 -12.81 39.63
C LEU A 238 5.62 -13.15 38.19
N GLU A 239 4.88 -12.27 37.52
CA GLU A 239 4.55 -12.41 36.11
C GLU A 239 5.82 -12.49 35.23
N THR A 240 6.79 -11.61 35.50
CA THR A 240 8.08 -11.59 34.79
C THR A 240 8.88 -12.87 35.01
N LEU A 241 8.87 -13.39 36.24
CA LEU A 241 9.56 -14.63 36.61
C LEU A 241 8.95 -15.85 35.90
N VAL A 242 7.63 -15.93 35.83
CA VAL A 242 6.88 -17.01 35.16
C VAL A 242 7.04 -16.96 33.63
N ASP A 243 7.10 -15.77 33.03
CA ASP A 243 7.29 -15.57 31.58
C ASP A 243 8.59 -16.19 31.05
N HIS A 244 9.58 -16.43 31.90
CA HIS A 244 10.87 -17.02 31.54
C HIS A 244 11.03 -18.48 32.00
N SER A 245 9.96 -19.10 32.50
CA SER A 245 9.95 -20.51 32.90
C SER A 245 10.02 -21.46 31.69
N LYS A 246 10.60 -22.66 31.88
CA LYS A 246 10.73 -23.69 30.81
C LYS A 246 9.38 -24.22 30.29
N HIS A 247 8.27 -23.93 30.97
CA HIS A 247 6.93 -24.41 30.65
C HIS A 247 6.26 -23.57 29.54
N LYS A 248 6.56 -23.90 28.27
CA LYS A 248 6.03 -23.24 27.05
C LYS A 248 4.49 -23.11 26.98
N ALA A 249 3.73 -23.92 27.72
CA ALA A 249 2.27 -23.87 27.76
C ALA A 249 1.73 -22.60 28.47
N SER A 250 2.43 -22.09 29.49
CA SER A 250 2.05 -20.88 30.22
C SER A 250 2.17 -19.62 29.36
N LEU A 251 3.17 -19.57 28.46
CA LEU A 251 3.50 -18.45 27.59
C LEU A 251 2.45 -18.13 26.50
N LYS A 252 1.58 -19.10 26.17
CA LYS A 252 0.53 -18.92 25.14
C LYS A 252 -0.73 -18.22 25.68
N VAL A 253 -0.89 -18.13 27.00
CA VAL A 253 -2.04 -17.47 27.65
C VAL A 253 -1.81 -15.95 27.69
N PRO A 254 -2.80 -15.08 27.38
CA PRO A 254 -2.66 -13.63 27.47
C PRO A 254 -2.16 -13.15 28.84
N LYS A 255 -1.30 -12.12 28.84
CA LYS A 255 -0.63 -11.56 30.02
C LYS A 255 -1.56 -11.30 31.22
N LEU A 256 -2.68 -10.60 31.00
CA LEU A 256 -3.65 -10.29 32.06
C LEU A 256 -4.32 -11.53 32.67
N MET A 257 -4.54 -12.58 31.88
CA MET A 257 -5.09 -13.84 32.37
C MET A 257 -4.06 -14.63 33.19
N ARG A 258 -2.78 -14.62 32.78
CA ARG A 258 -1.68 -15.19 33.59
C ARG A 258 -1.60 -14.50 34.94
N ARG A 259 -1.63 -13.17 34.91
CA ARG A 259 -1.59 -12.31 36.10
C ARG A 259 -2.74 -12.60 37.07
N LYS A 260 -3.97 -12.74 36.56
CA LYS A 260 -5.10 -13.18 37.38
C LYS A 260 -4.83 -14.54 38.02
N ARG A 261 -4.36 -15.51 37.25
CA ARG A 261 -4.10 -16.85 37.77
C ARG A 261 -3.04 -16.87 38.86
N ILE A 262 -1.99 -16.05 38.73
CA ILE A 262 -0.98 -15.87 39.77
C ILE A 262 -1.65 -15.33 41.04
N ALA A 263 -2.50 -14.30 40.92
CA ALA A 263 -3.23 -13.75 42.05
C ALA A 263 -4.17 -14.79 42.71
N ASP A 264 -4.92 -15.55 41.91
CA ASP A 264 -5.82 -16.61 42.41
C ASP A 264 -5.03 -17.73 43.13
N ALA A 265 -3.84 -18.10 42.61
CA ALA A 265 -2.96 -19.08 43.24
C ALA A 265 -2.38 -18.57 44.57
N LEU A 266 -1.97 -17.29 44.63
CA LEU A 266 -1.50 -16.67 45.87
C LEU A 266 -2.60 -16.63 46.93
N ASN A 267 -3.83 -16.24 46.56
CA ASN A 267 -4.97 -16.25 47.48
C ASN A 267 -5.26 -17.66 47.99
N TYR A 268 -5.20 -18.67 47.11
CA TYR A 268 -5.37 -20.08 47.49
C TYR A 268 -4.33 -20.54 48.51
N PHE A 269 -3.04 -20.34 48.23
CA PHE A 269 -1.99 -20.77 49.16
C PHE A 269 -1.97 -19.95 50.44
N TYR A 270 -2.31 -18.66 50.39
CA TYR A 270 -2.43 -17.84 51.60
C TYR A 270 -3.53 -18.35 52.53
N LYS A 271 -4.65 -18.82 51.96
CA LYS A 271 -5.78 -19.36 52.74
C LYS A 271 -5.51 -20.76 53.30
N GLU A 272 -4.88 -21.63 52.51
CA GLU A 272 -4.64 -23.02 52.88
C GLU A 272 -3.34 -23.23 53.68
N GLN A 273 -2.27 -22.49 53.37
CA GLN A 273 -0.92 -22.61 53.94
C GLN A 273 -0.24 -21.22 54.07
N PRO A 274 -0.59 -20.43 55.10
CA PRO A 274 -0.11 -19.05 55.24
C PRO A 274 1.42 -18.93 55.24
N GLU A 275 2.11 -19.84 55.93
CA GLU A 275 3.59 -19.86 56.04
C GLU A 275 4.26 -20.00 54.66
N VAL A 276 3.69 -20.81 53.78
CA VAL A 276 4.20 -21.04 52.42
C VAL A 276 4.02 -19.80 51.54
N GLY A 277 2.87 -19.14 51.65
CA GLY A 277 2.60 -17.89 50.93
C GLY A 277 3.55 -16.77 51.36
N GLU A 278 3.78 -16.64 52.66
CA GLU A 278 4.71 -15.65 53.22
C GLU A 278 6.17 -15.95 52.88
N GLU A 279 6.59 -17.21 52.88
CA GLU A 279 7.95 -17.63 52.51
C GLU A 279 8.25 -17.28 51.05
N VAL A 280 7.38 -17.66 50.11
CA VAL A 280 7.57 -17.39 48.66
C VAL A 280 7.62 -15.88 48.40
N VAL A 281 6.70 -15.12 49.02
CA VAL A 281 6.69 -13.66 48.93
C VAL A 281 7.96 -13.05 49.55
N GLY A 282 8.41 -13.57 50.68
CA GLY A 282 9.63 -13.14 51.37
C GLY A 282 10.89 -13.36 50.53
N GLN A 283 11.04 -14.54 49.92
CA GLN A 283 12.16 -14.86 49.03
C GLN A 283 12.21 -13.92 47.82
N ILE A 284 11.06 -13.63 47.21
CA ILE A 284 10.99 -12.71 46.06
C ILE A 284 11.31 -11.27 46.48
N LYS A 285 10.76 -10.79 47.61
CA LYS A 285 11.08 -9.46 48.15
C LYS A 285 12.58 -9.32 48.43
N ALA A 286 13.19 -10.31 49.08
CA ALA A 286 14.63 -10.32 49.37
C ALA A 286 15.45 -10.28 48.08
N TYR A 287 15.12 -11.12 47.10
CA TYR A 287 15.81 -11.15 45.81
C TYR A 287 15.63 -9.85 45.02
N HIS A 288 14.45 -9.24 45.06
CA HIS A 288 14.17 -7.95 44.45
C HIS A 288 15.08 -6.85 45.04
N GLN A 289 15.22 -6.80 46.37
CA GLN A 289 16.14 -5.89 47.05
C GLN A 289 17.60 -6.12 46.64
N THR A 290 18.03 -7.39 46.55
CA THR A 290 19.39 -7.75 46.12
C THR A 290 19.68 -7.32 44.68
N ILE A 291 18.75 -7.54 43.75
CA ILE A 291 18.86 -7.07 42.36
C ILE A 291 18.91 -5.54 42.29
N GLN A 292 18.00 -4.85 42.98
CA GLN A 292 17.94 -3.39 42.97
C GLN A 292 19.25 -2.79 43.50
N SER A 293 19.88 -3.41 44.52
CA SER A 293 21.20 -3.01 45.02
C SER A 293 22.32 -3.15 43.98
N ALA A 294 22.13 -4.01 42.97
CA ALA A 294 23.02 -4.15 41.82
C ALA A 294 22.64 -3.20 40.66
N GLY A 295 21.55 -2.43 40.80
CA GLY A 295 20.98 -1.55 39.78
C GLY A 295 20.28 -2.30 38.64
N LEU A 296 20.05 -3.60 38.80
CA LEU A 296 19.38 -4.42 37.79
C LEU A 296 17.86 -4.43 38.04
N VAL A 297 17.13 -5.06 37.14
CA VAL A 297 15.71 -5.43 37.31
C VAL A 297 15.55 -6.91 36.97
N ILE A 298 14.59 -7.61 37.59
CA ILE A 298 14.33 -9.05 37.39
C ILE A 298 14.20 -9.43 35.89
N ASP A 299 13.67 -8.53 35.06
CA ASP A 299 13.49 -8.72 33.60
C ASP A 299 14.77 -8.50 32.76
N ASP A 300 15.90 -8.14 33.37
CA ASP A 300 17.10 -7.81 32.59
C ASP A 300 17.64 -9.03 31.83
N PRO A 301 17.91 -8.92 30.51
CA PRO A 301 18.35 -10.05 29.69
C PRO A 301 19.59 -10.76 30.21
N ILE A 302 20.45 -10.02 30.92
CA ILE A 302 21.69 -10.53 31.54
C ILE A 302 21.40 -11.59 32.62
N LEU A 303 20.26 -11.51 33.31
CA LEU A 303 19.85 -12.51 34.30
C LEU A 303 19.18 -13.72 33.64
N GLN A 304 18.68 -13.57 32.42
CA GLN A 304 17.76 -14.51 31.77
C GLN A 304 18.40 -15.41 30.70
N ARG A 305 19.53 -15.02 30.12
CA ARG A 305 20.07 -15.64 28.89
C ARG A 305 21.56 -15.96 29.01
N SER A 306 22.04 -16.82 28.12
CA SER A 306 23.48 -17.03 27.91
C SER A 306 24.16 -15.73 27.45
N SER A 307 25.47 -15.62 27.70
CA SER A 307 26.26 -14.43 27.38
C SER A 307 26.08 -13.99 25.92
N LEU A 308 26.16 -14.91 24.96
CA LEU A 308 26.06 -14.61 23.52
C LEU A 308 24.66 -14.11 23.11
N LYS A 309 23.59 -14.73 23.60
CA LYS A 309 22.21 -14.29 23.32
C LYS A 309 21.87 -12.95 23.99
N THR A 310 22.52 -12.65 25.11
CA THR A 310 22.40 -11.36 25.80
C THR A 310 23.02 -10.25 24.95
N THR A 311 24.24 -10.47 24.45
CA THR A 311 24.95 -9.50 23.58
C THR A 311 24.15 -9.18 22.33
N ILE A 312 23.64 -10.19 21.62
CA ILE A 312 22.79 -9.98 20.42
C ILE A 312 21.53 -9.20 20.78
N SER A 313 20.90 -9.51 21.92
CA SER A 313 19.70 -8.79 22.37
C SER A 313 19.99 -7.33 22.72
N ILE A 314 21.14 -7.03 23.33
CA ILE A 314 21.56 -5.66 23.65
C ILE A 314 21.86 -4.88 22.36
N LEU A 315 22.60 -5.49 21.43
CA LEU A 315 22.91 -4.88 20.14
C LEU A 315 21.63 -4.57 19.34
N GLY A 316 20.64 -5.47 19.37
CA GLY A 316 19.34 -5.23 18.75
C GLY A 316 18.57 -4.06 19.38
N LYS A 317 18.62 -3.90 20.71
CA LYS A 317 18.02 -2.73 21.39
C LYS A 317 18.72 -1.43 21.01
N LEU A 318 20.06 -1.43 20.95
CA LEU A 318 20.85 -0.27 20.53
C LEU A 318 20.58 0.11 19.06
N LEU A 319 20.54 -0.87 18.16
CA LEU A 319 20.20 -0.64 16.76
C LEU A 319 18.79 -0.06 16.62
N HIS A 320 17.82 -0.55 17.40
CA HIS A 320 16.47 0.02 17.45
C HIS A 320 16.50 1.49 17.91
N LEU A 321 17.29 1.82 18.95
CA LEU A 321 17.43 3.21 19.37
C LEU A 321 18.04 4.10 18.28
N ILE A 322 19.02 3.60 17.53
CA ILE A 322 19.68 4.36 16.45
C ILE A 322 18.71 4.61 15.29
N ILE A 323 18.04 3.56 14.78
CA ILE A 323 17.13 3.65 13.64
C ILE A 323 16.00 4.66 13.90
N TRP A 324 15.44 4.65 15.11
CA TRP A 324 14.28 5.48 15.43
C TRP A 324 14.62 6.86 16.01
N PHE A 325 15.90 7.18 16.23
CA PHE A 325 16.32 8.44 16.84
C PHE A 325 15.93 9.66 15.99
N ILE A 326 16.21 9.64 14.68
CA ILE A 326 15.94 10.76 13.78
C ILE A 326 14.42 11.00 13.66
N PRO A 327 13.57 10.01 13.32
CA PRO A 327 12.12 10.20 13.30
C PRO A 327 11.55 10.65 14.64
N ALA A 328 12.04 10.10 15.76
CA ALA A 328 11.59 10.52 17.09
C ALA A 328 11.97 11.97 17.39
N THR A 329 13.15 12.42 17.00
CA THR A 329 13.61 13.80 17.21
C THR A 329 12.80 14.78 16.38
N VAL A 330 12.59 14.50 15.09
CA VAL A 330 11.72 15.29 14.21
C VAL A 330 10.31 15.38 14.78
N GLY A 331 9.76 14.25 15.23
CA GLY A 331 8.44 14.20 15.84
C GLY A 331 8.33 14.96 17.14
N THR A 332 9.42 15.02 17.91
CA THR A 332 9.49 15.81 19.15
C THR A 332 9.49 17.28 18.83
N LEU A 333 10.40 17.75 17.96
CA LEU A 333 10.51 19.15 17.59
C LEU A 333 9.21 19.67 16.96
N GLY A 334 8.61 18.89 16.06
CA GLY A 334 7.36 19.26 15.40
C GLY A 334 6.12 19.29 16.30
N ASN A 335 6.17 18.63 17.46
CA ASN A 335 5.02 18.50 18.37
C ASN A 335 5.29 19.00 19.80
N ILE A 336 6.45 19.58 20.09
CA ILE A 336 6.82 20.00 21.45
C ILE A 336 5.89 21.10 21.95
N VAL A 337 5.52 22.05 21.08
CA VAL A 337 4.64 23.17 21.41
C VAL A 337 3.26 22.69 21.85
N PRO A 338 2.47 21.95 21.02
CA PRO A 338 1.18 21.46 21.46
C PRO A 338 1.28 20.49 22.64
N PHE A 339 2.37 19.72 22.74
CA PHE A 339 2.61 18.80 23.86
C PHE A 339 2.75 19.54 25.20
N VAL A 340 3.61 20.57 25.27
CA VAL A 340 3.86 21.34 26.49
C VAL A 340 2.59 22.10 26.91
N ILE A 341 1.93 22.75 25.97
CA ILE A 341 0.68 23.49 26.21
C ILE A 341 -0.39 22.53 26.77
N THR A 342 -0.60 21.39 26.12
CA THR A 342 -1.57 20.38 26.57
C THR A 342 -1.26 19.91 27.99
N ARG A 343 0.02 19.64 28.30
CA ARG A 343 0.42 19.14 29.62
C ARG A 343 0.23 20.20 30.71
N PHE A 344 0.51 21.46 30.41
CA PHE A 344 0.31 22.58 31.34
C PHE A 344 -1.17 22.76 31.70
N PHE A 345 -2.05 22.88 30.69
CA PHE A 345 -3.48 23.09 30.92
C PHE A 345 -4.18 21.85 31.50
N ALA A 346 -3.81 20.65 31.04
CA ALA A 346 -4.35 19.41 31.64
C ALA A 346 -3.89 19.18 33.09
N GLY A 347 -2.78 19.80 33.51
CA GLY A 347 -2.35 19.82 34.91
C GLY A 347 -3.25 20.69 35.79
N LYS A 348 -3.66 21.87 35.30
CA LYS A 348 -4.51 22.81 36.05
C LYS A 348 -5.96 22.35 36.26
N VAL A 349 -6.46 21.45 35.42
CA VAL A 349 -7.82 20.89 35.53
C VAL A 349 -7.89 19.74 36.55
N GLN A 350 -6.76 19.29 37.10
CA GLN A 350 -6.74 18.27 38.13
C GLN A 350 -7.15 18.83 39.49
N GLN A 351 -8.24 18.32 40.06
CA GLN A 351 -8.50 18.44 41.49
C GLN A 351 -7.70 17.37 42.25
N GLU A 352 -7.15 17.71 43.41
CA GLU A 352 -6.37 16.79 44.25
C GLU A 352 -7.16 15.50 44.52
N GLY A 353 -6.51 14.34 44.30
CA GLY A 353 -7.05 13.02 44.63
C GLY A 353 -7.82 12.28 43.52
N MET A 354 -8.09 12.87 42.35
CA MET A 354 -8.79 12.20 41.23
C MET A 354 -7.92 12.19 39.96
N LYS A 355 -7.32 11.05 39.61
CA LYS A 355 -6.44 10.93 38.44
C LYS A 355 -7.21 10.64 37.13
N THR A 356 -8.04 11.57 36.68
CA THR A 356 -8.66 11.60 35.33
C THR A 356 -7.71 12.16 34.26
N THR A 357 -6.40 11.92 34.40
CA THR A 357 -5.33 12.57 33.62
C THR A 357 -5.38 12.27 32.12
N ALA A 358 -5.78 11.05 31.74
CA ALA A 358 -5.94 10.67 30.34
C ALA A 358 -7.08 11.45 29.67
N GLN A 359 -8.18 11.67 30.39
CA GLN A 359 -9.35 12.37 29.86
C GLN A 359 -9.08 13.86 29.67
N ALA A 360 -8.47 14.51 30.67
CA ALA A 360 -8.09 15.91 30.57
C ALA A 360 -7.11 16.14 29.40
N ARG A 361 -6.15 15.23 29.20
CA ARG A 361 -5.19 15.31 28.08
C ARG A 361 -5.85 15.09 26.72
N ILE A 362 -6.80 14.17 26.60
CA ILE A 362 -7.52 13.94 25.32
C ILE A 362 -8.43 15.14 25.02
N GLY A 363 -9.22 15.58 26.00
CA GLY A 363 -10.20 16.66 25.82
C GLY A 363 -9.57 18.00 25.51
N ILE A 364 -8.47 18.36 26.20
CA ILE A 364 -7.74 19.62 25.99
C ILE A 364 -6.76 19.50 24.82
N GLY A 365 -6.13 18.33 24.67
CA GLY A 365 -5.10 18.11 23.65
C GLY A 365 -5.65 18.09 22.23
N ILE A 366 -6.79 17.45 21.98
CA ILE A 366 -7.33 17.36 20.60
C ILE A 366 -7.48 18.76 19.97
N PRO A 367 -8.17 19.73 20.60
CA PRO A 367 -8.27 21.09 20.04
C PRO A 367 -6.91 21.74 19.81
N ILE A 368 -5.99 21.66 20.78
CA ILE A 368 -4.65 22.28 20.67
C ILE A 368 -3.86 21.71 19.50
N TYR A 369 -3.85 20.39 19.34
CA TYR A 369 -3.14 19.73 18.24
C TYR A 369 -3.78 20.03 16.87
N LEU A 370 -5.12 20.10 16.80
CA LEU A 370 -5.81 20.48 15.56
C LEU A 370 -5.49 21.92 15.15
N THR A 371 -5.50 22.86 16.10
CA THR A 371 -5.08 24.25 15.84
C THR A 371 -3.61 24.31 15.42
N TRP A 372 -2.73 23.57 16.07
CA TRP A 372 -1.30 23.52 15.73
C TRP A 372 -1.06 23.02 14.30
N TYR A 373 -1.67 21.90 13.91
CA TYR A 373 -1.56 21.40 12.55
C TYR A 373 -2.22 22.34 11.54
N GLY A 374 -3.31 23.00 11.88
CA GLY A 374 -3.90 24.07 11.07
C GLY A 374 -2.93 25.22 10.81
N LEU A 375 -2.18 25.66 11.82
CA LEU A 375 -1.15 26.69 11.66
C LEU A 375 -0.02 26.23 10.74
N ILE A 376 0.44 24.98 10.88
CA ILE A 376 1.47 24.40 10.01
C ILE A 376 0.97 24.31 8.56
N ILE A 377 -0.29 23.93 8.35
CA ILE A 377 -0.93 23.93 7.02
C ILE A 377 -0.86 25.35 6.42
N LEU A 378 -1.25 26.37 7.19
CA LEU A 378 -1.25 27.77 6.73
C LEU A 378 0.17 28.27 6.41
N THR A 379 1.15 27.96 7.24
CA THR A 379 2.56 28.37 7.02
C THR A 379 3.16 27.67 5.81
N VAL A 380 2.96 26.36 5.65
CA VAL A 380 3.47 25.64 4.48
C VAL A 380 2.78 26.15 3.21
N TRP A 381 1.48 26.44 3.27
CA TRP A 381 0.76 27.06 2.16
C TRP A 381 1.30 28.45 1.82
N SER A 382 1.53 29.32 2.81
CA SER A 382 1.99 30.70 2.57
C SER A 382 3.40 30.75 2.01
N GLU A 383 4.29 29.86 2.45
CA GLU A 383 5.69 29.85 2.01
C GLU A 383 5.90 29.12 0.69
N THR A 384 5.08 28.09 0.39
CA THR A 384 5.37 27.18 -0.73
C THR A 384 4.25 27.10 -1.78
N GLY A 385 3.01 27.44 -1.44
CA GLY A 385 1.86 27.31 -2.34
C GLY A 385 1.53 25.87 -2.78
N GLN A 386 2.24 24.85 -2.26
CA GLN A 386 2.16 23.47 -2.72
C GLN A 386 1.30 22.59 -1.80
N PRO A 387 0.13 22.11 -2.26
CA PRO A 387 -0.78 21.30 -1.44
C PRO A 387 -0.20 19.91 -1.10
N ILE A 388 0.70 19.39 -1.93
CA ILE A 388 1.39 18.12 -1.69
C ILE A 388 2.29 18.25 -0.45
N LEU A 389 3.06 19.33 -0.35
CA LEU A 389 3.97 19.55 0.76
C LEU A 389 3.21 19.71 2.09
N ILE A 390 2.02 20.32 2.06
CA ILE A 390 1.11 20.38 3.22
C ILE A 390 0.74 18.98 3.68
N THR A 391 0.32 18.12 2.74
CA THR A 391 -0.14 16.77 3.03
C THR A 391 1.00 15.92 3.59
N VAL A 392 2.17 15.96 2.95
CA VAL A 392 3.38 15.25 3.38
C VAL A 392 3.83 15.71 4.76
N THR A 393 3.97 17.01 4.96
CA THR A 393 4.47 17.58 6.21
C THR A 393 3.55 17.22 7.37
N ASN A 394 2.24 17.38 7.21
CA ASN A 394 1.28 17.04 8.27
C ASN A 394 1.24 15.53 8.55
N PHE A 395 1.29 14.69 7.52
CA PHE A 395 1.32 13.25 7.68
C PHE A 395 2.59 12.80 8.43
N LEU A 396 3.77 13.28 8.01
CA LEU A 396 5.04 12.96 8.65
C LEU A 396 5.11 13.50 10.08
N LEU A 397 4.55 14.67 10.37
CA LEU A 397 4.51 15.23 11.72
C LEU A 397 3.63 14.41 12.67
N ILE A 398 2.45 13.99 12.22
CA ILE A 398 1.56 13.12 13.00
C ILE A 398 2.26 11.79 13.28
N LEU A 399 2.84 11.20 12.23
CA LEU A 399 3.53 9.92 12.33
C LEU A 399 4.74 9.99 13.27
N SER A 400 5.67 10.90 13.01
CA SER A 400 6.89 11.09 13.80
C SER A 400 6.56 11.44 15.26
N GLY A 401 5.49 12.21 15.51
CA GLY A 401 4.97 12.46 16.85
C GLY A 401 4.57 11.17 17.58
N THR A 402 3.90 10.22 16.91
CA THR A 402 3.58 8.91 17.53
C THR A 402 4.80 8.05 17.79
N ILE A 403 5.84 8.15 16.95
CA ILE A 403 7.12 7.47 17.15
C ILE A 403 7.81 8.06 18.38
N SER A 404 7.89 9.40 18.49
CA SER A 404 8.48 10.11 19.62
C SER A 404 7.89 9.68 20.97
N LEU A 405 6.55 9.59 21.05
CA LEU A 405 5.84 9.18 22.27
C LEU A 405 6.21 7.78 22.76
N LYS A 406 6.62 6.88 21.85
CA LYS A 406 7.08 5.52 22.21
C LYS A 406 8.59 5.47 22.41
N TYR A 407 9.33 6.24 21.62
CA TYR A 407 10.78 6.24 21.58
C TYR A 407 11.39 6.72 22.88
N TRP A 408 11.04 7.91 23.38
CA TRP A 408 11.72 8.47 24.55
C TRP A 408 11.57 7.65 25.83
N PRO A 409 10.37 7.14 26.19
CA PRO A 409 10.25 6.23 27.33
C PRO A 409 11.06 4.94 27.16
N TYR A 410 11.17 4.44 25.92
CA TYR A 410 11.96 3.26 25.60
C TYR A 410 13.47 3.56 25.68
N PHE A 411 13.91 4.72 25.18
CA PHE A 411 15.29 5.21 25.25
C PHE A 411 15.74 5.36 26.70
N THR A 412 14.99 6.11 27.52
CA THR A 412 15.36 6.34 28.92
C THR A 412 15.44 5.03 29.69
N LYS A 413 14.45 4.14 29.52
CA LYS A 413 14.46 2.82 30.18
C LYS A 413 15.66 1.98 29.71
N THR A 414 15.92 1.95 28.41
CA THR A 414 16.99 1.12 27.84
C THR A 414 18.37 1.62 28.26
N MET A 415 18.61 2.93 28.21
CA MET A 415 19.89 3.53 28.57
C MET A 415 20.22 3.36 30.06
N VAL A 416 19.23 3.56 30.94
CA VAL A 416 19.40 3.31 32.39
C VAL A 416 19.76 1.85 32.65
N HIS A 417 19.00 0.91 32.10
CA HIS A 417 19.25 -0.52 32.30
C HIS A 417 20.57 -0.98 31.67
N LEU A 418 20.95 -0.44 30.50
CA LEU A 418 22.18 -0.81 29.80
C LEU A 418 23.42 -0.50 30.65
N GLY A 419 23.47 0.67 31.28
CA GLY A 419 24.57 1.05 32.17
C GLY A 419 24.75 0.06 33.32
N HIS A 420 23.65 -0.36 33.95
CA HIS A 420 23.68 -1.35 35.03
C HIS A 420 24.04 -2.76 34.54
N GLN A 421 23.56 -3.18 33.37
CA GLN A 421 23.91 -4.46 32.76
C GLN A 421 25.41 -4.55 32.46
N VAL A 422 26.01 -3.48 31.91
CA VAL A 422 27.46 -3.43 31.64
C VAL A 422 28.26 -3.47 32.95
N ARG A 423 27.82 -2.77 33.99
CA ARG A 423 28.51 -2.80 35.28
C ARG A 423 28.41 -4.20 35.95
N ALA A 424 27.29 -4.90 35.75
CA ALA A 424 27.09 -6.25 36.26
C ALA A 424 27.86 -7.33 35.48
N THR A 425 28.06 -7.21 34.16
CA THR A 425 28.91 -8.13 33.40
C THR A 425 30.37 -8.10 33.85
N LEU A 426 30.85 -6.93 34.31
CA LEU A 426 32.19 -6.77 34.87
C LEU A 426 32.34 -7.49 36.22
N GLN A 427 31.24 -7.75 36.95
CA GLN A 427 31.22 -8.48 38.23
C GLN A 427 30.74 -9.94 38.06
N ARG A 428 31.48 -10.73 37.27
CA ARG A 428 31.06 -12.09 36.84
C ARG A 428 30.62 -13.02 37.98
N SER A 429 31.33 -13.03 39.12
CA SER A 429 31.01 -13.89 40.27
C SER A 429 29.73 -13.49 41.00
N ARG A 430 29.41 -12.19 41.05
CA ARG A 430 28.15 -11.68 41.60
C ARG A 430 26.98 -12.00 40.68
N LEU A 431 27.18 -11.84 39.36
CA LEU A 431 26.17 -12.15 38.35
C LEU A 431 25.79 -13.64 38.32
N LEU A 432 26.76 -14.55 38.47
CA LEU A 432 26.49 -15.98 38.55
C LEU A 432 25.63 -16.35 39.76
N ARG A 433 25.95 -15.79 40.94
CA ARG A 433 25.13 -15.97 42.15
C ARG A 433 23.69 -15.47 41.96
N LEU A 434 23.51 -14.28 41.39
CA LEU A 434 22.17 -13.74 41.09
C LEU A 434 21.38 -14.66 40.14
N ARG A 435 22.04 -15.27 39.15
CA ARG A 435 21.39 -16.23 38.24
C ARG A 435 21.00 -17.53 38.94
N GLU A 436 21.82 -18.02 39.86
CA GLU A 436 21.52 -19.21 40.66
C GLU A 436 20.34 -18.98 41.61
N GLU A 437 20.34 -17.86 42.34
CA GLU A 437 19.21 -17.44 43.21
C GLU A 437 17.91 -17.30 42.40
N LEU A 438 17.98 -16.66 41.22
CA LEU A 438 16.84 -16.55 40.31
C LEU A 438 16.28 -17.90 39.88
N GLN A 439 17.17 -18.85 39.58
CA GLN A 439 16.81 -20.18 39.12
C GLN A 439 16.12 -20.96 40.25
N GLN A 440 16.62 -20.86 41.48
CA GLN A 440 15.98 -21.46 42.66
C GLN A 440 14.56 -20.92 42.88
N ILE A 441 14.38 -19.60 42.86
CA ILE A 441 13.05 -18.97 43.02
C ILE A 441 12.08 -19.46 41.93
N ARG A 442 12.56 -19.62 40.70
CA ARG A 442 11.74 -20.14 39.60
C ARG A 442 11.30 -21.57 39.81
N ASP A 443 12.22 -22.43 40.22
CA ASP A 443 11.92 -23.85 40.43
C ASP A 443 10.89 -24.01 41.56
N THR A 444 11.00 -23.19 42.62
CA THR A 444 9.98 -23.08 43.68
C THR A 444 8.63 -22.63 43.12
N LEU A 445 8.59 -21.55 42.32
CA LEU A 445 7.35 -21.05 41.72
C LEU A 445 6.69 -22.05 40.76
N ILE A 446 7.48 -22.80 39.99
CA ILE A 446 6.99 -23.85 39.09
C ILE A 446 6.33 -24.97 39.91
N SER A 447 6.96 -25.42 41.01
CA SER A 447 6.39 -26.42 41.91
C SER A 447 5.02 -26.00 42.44
N TYR A 448 4.89 -24.75 42.91
CA TYR A 448 3.60 -24.21 43.37
C TYR A 448 2.57 -24.04 42.25
N ALA A 449 3.01 -23.64 41.06
CA ALA A 449 2.15 -23.54 39.89
C ALA A 449 1.61 -24.91 39.43
N ASP A 450 2.40 -25.98 39.56
CA ASP A 450 1.98 -27.36 39.27
C ASP A 450 1.00 -27.86 40.35
N LYS A 451 1.28 -27.61 41.63
CA LYS A 451 0.34 -27.91 42.73
C LYS A 451 -1.02 -27.23 42.53
N TYR A 452 -1.02 -25.95 42.19
CA TYR A 452 -2.26 -25.20 41.92
C TYR A 452 -2.96 -25.69 40.64
N ALA A 453 -2.21 -26.13 39.62
CA ALA A 453 -2.79 -26.66 38.38
C ALA A 453 -3.60 -27.95 38.58
N ASN A 454 -3.31 -28.73 39.64
CA ASN A 454 -4.11 -29.90 40.03
C ASN A 454 -5.48 -29.50 40.62
N VAL A 455 -5.57 -28.33 41.25
CA VAL A 455 -6.81 -27.80 41.83
C VAL A 455 -7.63 -27.06 40.78
N VAL A 456 -6.96 -26.21 39.99
CA VAL A 456 -7.57 -25.42 38.91
C VAL A 456 -6.82 -25.72 37.61
N PRO A 457 -7.40 -26.51 36.69
CA PRO A 457 -6.77 -26.90 35.43
C PRO A 457 -6.27 -25.72 34.61
N ARG A 458 -5.23 -25.94 33.80
CA ARG A 458 -4.70 -24.88 32.94
C ARG A 458 -5.70 -24.54 31.82
N PRO A 459 -5.99 -23.24 31.57
CA PRO A 459 -6.85 -22.87 30.47
C PRO A 459 -6.18 -23.29 29.15
N THR A 460 -6.98 -23.79 28.21
CA THR A 460 -6.51 -24.07 26.87
C THR A 460 -6.04 -22.76 26.24
N PRO A 461 -4.82 -22.72 25.67
CA PRO A 461 -4.32 -21.49 25.08
C PRO A 461 -5.24 -21.09 23.92
N PRO A 462 -5.67 -19.82 23.83
CA PRO A 462 -6.49 -19.38 22.72
C PRO A 462 -5.70 -19.55 21.42
N SER A 463 -6.34 -20.07 20.36
CA SER A 463 -5.76 -20.31 19.03
C SER A 463 -5.50 -19.00 18.26
N ILE A 464 -4.95 -17.98 18.91
CA ILE A 464 -4.73 -16.69 18.26
C ILE A 464 -3.37 -16.74 17.56
N LYS A 465 -3.39 -16.89 16.24
CA LYS A 465 -2.19 -16.80 15.39
C LYS A 465 -1.53 -15.42 15.61
N PRO A 466 -0.30 -15.35 16.17
CA PRO A 466 0.42 -14.09 16.41
C PRO A 466 0.66 -13.26 15.13
N LEU A 467 0.59 -13.94 13.99
CA LEU A 467 0.89 -13.46 12.66
C LEU A 467 -0.01 -12.29 12.23
N MET A 468 -1.33 -12.34 12.51
CA MET A 468 -2.29 -11.28 12.14
C MET A 468 -2.00 -9.93 12.80
N MET A 469 -1.49 -9.96 14.05
CA MET A 469 -1.15 -8.73 14.78
C MET A 469 0.20 -8.16 14.38
N LEU A 470 1.13 -9.01 13.95
CA LEU A 470 2.41 -8.59 13.39
C LEU A 470 2.18 -7.97 12.00
N LEU A 471 1.37 -8.63 11.15
CA LEU A 471 0.95 -8.18 9.82
C LEU A 471 0.31 -6.79 9.85
N ALA A 472 -0.62 -6.51 10.75
CA ALA A 472 -1.24 -5.18 10.81
C ALA A 472 -0.25 -4.05 11.13
N SER A 473 0.80 -4.34 11.93
CA SER A 473 1.83 -3.37 12.28
C SER A 473 2.91 -3.22 11.21
N THR A 474 3.28 -4.31 10.53
CA THR A 474 4.28 -4.30 9.46
C THR A 474 3.70 -3.79 8.15
N VAL A 475 2.46 -4.16 7.79
CA VAL A 475 1.76 -3.61 6.60
C VAL A 475 1.54 -2.11 6.76
N SER A 476 1.18 -1.63 7.95
CA SER A 476 1.06 -0.19 8.20
C SER A 476 2.40 0.54 8.15
N SER A 477 3.52 -0.13 8.43
CA SER A 477 4.88 0.47 8.37
C SER A 477 5.47 0.40 6.96
N ILE A 478 5.15 -0.66 6.19
CA ILE A 478 5.51 -0.83 4.79
C ILE A 478 4.72 0.15 3.93
N LEU A 479 3.41 0.31 4.16
CA LEU A 479 2.58 1.30 3.47
C LEU A 479 3.11 2.73 3.69
N LEU A 480 3.57 3.01 4.90
CA LEU A 480 4.16 4.29 5.29
C LEU A 480 5.52 4.56 4.62
N LEU A 481 6.37 3.53 4.52
CA LEU A 481 7.65 3.58 3.83
C LEU A 481 7.48 3.65 2.31
N MET A 482 6.47 2.97 1.76
CA MET A 482 6.09 3.09 0.34
C MET A 482 5.59 4.49 0.03
N VAL A 483 4.75 5.07 0.89
CA VAL A 483 4.31 6.46 0.76
C VAL A 483 5.51 7.43 0.85
N ALA A 484 6.44 7.22 1.78
CA ALA A 484 7.65 8.03 1.88
C ALA A 484 8.61 7.86 0.69
N PHE A 485 8.70 6.67 0.11
CA PHE A 485 9.51 6.36 -1.08
C PHE A 485 8.90 6.96 -2.34
N VAL A 486 7.58 6.86 -2.51
CA VAL A 486 6.80 7.55 -3.54
C VAL A 486 7.00 9.06 -3.43
N PHE A 487 6.97 9.60 -2.20
CA PHE A 487 7.25 11.02 -1.97
C PHE A 487 8.71 11.42 -2.20
N TYR A 488 9.68 10.53 -1.98
CA TYR A 488 11.08 10.76 -2.33
C TYR A 488 11.28 10.80 -3.84
N ILE A 489 10.65 9.90 -4.60
CA ILE A 489 10.66 9.92 -6.07
C ILE A 489 10.01 11.21 -6.59
N LEU A 490 8.85 11.57 -6.05
CA LEU A 490 8.18 12.85 -6.36
C LEU A 490 9.06 14.05 -6.00
N ALA A 491 9.74 14.05 -4.87
CA ALA A 491 10.64 15.16 -4.51
C ALA A 491 11.85 15.24 -5.44
N ASN A 492 12.45 14.10 -5.80
CA ASN A 492 13.65 14.07 -6.63
C ASN A 492 13.36 14.42 -8.10
N GLN A 493 12.18 14.05 -8.61
CA GLN A 493 11.75 14.33 -9.98
C GLN A 493 11.28 15.78 -10.16
N TYR A 494 10.71 16.42 -9.13
CA TYR A 494 10.19 17.78 -9.21
C TYR A 494 11.15 18.87 -8.69
N LEU A 495 12.13 18.52 -7.85
CA LEU A 495 13.13 19.50 -7.36
C LEU A 495 14.42 19.52 -8.17
N PHE A 496 14.68 18.51 -8.99
CA PHE A 496 15.88 18.42 -9.82
C PHE A 496 15.55 17.87 -11.21
N PRO A 497 15.23 18.72 -12.21
CA PRO A 497 15.29 18.27 -13.59
C PRO A 497 16.74 17.85 -13.89
N ALA A 498 16.92 16.64 -14.42
CA ALA A 498 18.21 16.21 -14.92
C ALA A 498 18.58 17.09 -16.11
N VAL A 499 19.45 18.07 -15.89
CA VAL A 499 20.15 18.75 -16.97
C VAL A 499 21.22 17.80 -17.47
N THR A 500 20.84 16.88 -18.35
CA THR A 500 21.78 16.27 -19.29
C THR A 500 21.82 17.16 -20.53
N THR A 501 22.56 18.27 -20.42
CA THR A 501 23.12 18.89 -21.62
C THR A 501 24.29 18.01 -22.07
N GLU A 502 23.99 16.94 -22.80
CA GLU A 502 24.95 16.43 -23.78
C GLU A 502 25.01 17.44 -24.93
N GLN A 503 25.77 18.52 -24.70
CA GLN A 503 26.32 19.28 -25.81
C GLN A 503 27.45 18.42 -26.40
N ALA A 504 27.08 17.52 -27.32
CA ALA A 504 28.04 16.99 -28.27
C ALA A 504 28.58 18.18 -29.06
N GLY A 505 29.81 18.58 -28.78
CA GLY A 505 30.49 19.67 -29.46
C GLY A 505 30.71 19.32 -30.92
N TYR A 506 29.81 19.78 -31.81
CA TYR A 506 30.04 19.81 -33.24
C TYR A 506 31.02 20.96 -33.53
N ARG A 507 32.32 20.64 -33.60
CA ARG A 507 33.34 21.56 -34.13
C ARG A 507 33.29 21.50 -35.65
N VAL A 508 32.95 22.62 -36.29
CA VAL A 508 33.12 22.78 -37.74
C VAL A 508 34.62 22.72 -38.04
N THR A 509 34.99 21.83 -38.96
CA THR A 509 36.35 21.64 -39.46
C THR A 509 36.86 22.89 -40.16
N ASN A 510 38.17 23.10 -40.24
CA ASN A 510 38.78 24.22 -40.98
C ASN A 510 38.42 24.13 -42.48
N VAL A 511 37.45 24.93 -42.93
CA VAL A 511 37.00 25.00 -44.34
C VAL A 511 37.53 26.29 -44.97
N THR A 512 37.95 26.24 -46.23
CA THR A 512 38.37 27.46 -46.95
C THR A 512 37.17 28.38 -47.27
N PRO A 513 37.35 29.71 -47.43
CA PRO A 513 36.23 30.63 -47.69
C PRO A 513 35.38 30.28 -48.93
N GLU A 514 35.97 29.67 -49.97
CA GLU A 514 35.25 29.25 -51.19
C GLU A 514 34.41 27.99 -50.97
N GLU A 515 34.92 27.03 -50.19
CA GLU A 515 34.18 25.82 -49.80
C GLU A 515 33.02 26.14 -48.84
N LEU A 516 33.16 27.18 -48.01
CA LEU A 516 32.13 27.63 -47.08
C LEU A 516 30.90 28.19 -47.81
N ASP A 517 31.10 28.98 -48.87
CA ASP A 517 29.98 29.57 -49.63
C ASP A 517 29.15 28.50 -50.35
N ALA A 518 29.82 27.50 -50.93
CA ALA A 518 29.17 26.34 -51.55
C ALA A 518 28.41 25.48 -50.53
N GLN A 519 28.95 25.30 -49.31
CA GLN A 519 28.27 24.59 -48.22
C GLN A 519 27.02 25.33 -47.74
N ILE A 520 27.12 26.66 -47.54
CA ILE A 520 25.97 27.51 -47.18
C ILE A 520 24.90 27.40 -48.25
N GLY A 521 25.23 27.56 -49.53
CA GLY A 521 24.27 27.46 -50.63
C GLY A 521 23.55 26.11 -50.70
N LYS A 522 24.27 25.00 -50.46
CA LYS A 522 23.66 23.66 -50.38
C LYS A 522 22.67 23.55 -49.22
N LYS A 523 23.01 24.10 -48.05
CA LYS A 523 22.14 24.09 -46.87
C LYS A 523 20.94 25.02 -47.00
N GLU A 524 21.07 26.15 -47.69
CA GLU A 524 19.92 27.01 -48.03
C GLU A 524 18.89 26.26 -48.89
N GLN A 525 19.34 25.49 -49.90
CA GLN A 525 18.45 24.65 -50.72
C GLN A 525 17.81 23.52 -49.91
N GLU A 526 18.56 22.93 -48.97
CA GLU A 526 18.07 21.88 -48.08
C GLU A 526 16.93 22.37 -47.18
N VAL A 527 17.05 23.57 -46.59
CA VAL A 527 15.99 24.19 -45.79
C VAL A 527 14.73 24.46 -46.62
N LEU A 528 14.88 24.93 -47.86
CA LEU A 528 13.74 25.15 -48.77
C LEU A 528 13.02 23.83 -49.11
N ARG A 529 13.78 22.75 -49.35
CA ARG A 529 13.21 21.42 -49.59
C ARG A 529 12.45 20.92 -48.35
N ILE A 530 13.05 21.06 -47.16
CA ILE A 530 12.41 20.67 -45.89
C ILE A 530 11.10 21.45 -45.70
N ALA A 531 11.07 22.74 -46.00
CA ALA A 531 9.88 23.57 -45.87
C ALA A 531 8.71 23.08 -46.76
N GLU A 532 8.98 22.73 -48.02
CA GLU A 532 7.95 22.19 -48.93
C GLU A 532 7.49 20.78 -48.52
N THR A 533 8.42 19.91 -48.13
CA THR A 533 8.06 18.57 -47.60
C THR A 533 7.19 18.69 -46.34
N ALA A 534 7.58 19.52 -45.37
CA ALA A 534 6.82 19.75 -44.14
C ALA A 534 5.40 20.27 -44.42
N LYS A 535 5.25 21.16 -45.41
CA LYS A 535 3.95 21.67 -45.85
C LYS A 535 3.07 20.56 -46.44
N ALA A 536 3.62 19.69 -47.28
CA ALA A 536 2.90 18.54 -47.84
C ALA A 536 2.50 17.53 -46.76
N THR A 537 3.41 17.18 -45.84
CA THR A 537 3.14 16.29 -44.70
C THR A 537 2.01 16.85 -43.82
N HIS A 538 2.02 18.15 -43.54
CA HIS A 538 0.96 18.80 -42.77
C HIS A 538 -0.39 18.79 -43.49
N ALA A 539 -0.43 19.06 -44.80
CA ALA A 539 -1.67 18.99 -45.58
C ALA A 539 -2.25 17.56 -45.61
N ARG A 540 -1.41 16.55 -45.78
CA ARG A 540 -1.85 15.14 -45.79
C ARG A 540 -2.41 14.71 -44.43
N SER A 541 -1.75 15.10 -43.35
CA SER A 541 -2.17 14.76 -42.00
C SER A 541 -3.49 15.44 -41.60
N LEU A 542 -3.77 16.66 -42.08
CA LEU A 542 -5.08 17.30 -41.91
C LEU A 542 -6.21 16.52 -42.61
N ALA A 543 -5.97 16.02 -43.82
CA ALA A 543 -6.96 15.22 -44.56
C ALA A 543 -7.28 13.89 -43.86
N LEU A 544 -6.29 13.26 -43.22
CA LEU A 544 -6.51 12.06 -42.40
C LEU A 544 -7.25 12.37 -41.10
N LEU A 545 -6.90 13.48 -40.45
CA LEU A 545 -7.59 13.93 -39.24
C LEU A 545 -9.08 14.19 -39.50
N GLU A 546 -9.42 14.75 -40.65
CA GLU A 546 -10.82 14.95 -41.05
C GLU A 546 -11.57 13.61 -41.18
N LYS A 547 -10.96 12.61 -41.81
CA LYS A 547 -11.54 11.25 -41.90
C LYS A 547 -11.68 10.58 -40.53
N TYR A 548 -10.71 10.76 -39.65
CA TYR A 548 -10.73 10.27 -38.27
C TYR A 548 -11.90 10.89 -37.49
N ASN A 549 -12.06 12.21 -37.55
CA ASN A 549 -13.15 12.92 -36.89
C ASN A 549 -14.54 12.54 -37.41
N GLN A 550 -14.63 12.08 -38.67
CA GLN A 550 -15.86 11.56 -39.27
C GLN A 550 -16.11 10.07 -38.94
N GLY A 551 -15.22 9.41 -38.20
CA GLY A 551 -15.30 7.97 -37.88
C GLY A 551 -14.98 7.05 -39.07
N LEU A 552 -14.48 7.60 -40.17
CA LEU A 552 -14.14 6.87 -41.40
C LEU A 552 -12.70 6.33 -41.40
N PHE A 553 -11.94 6.60 -40.33
CA PHE A 553 -10.54 6.17 -40.17
C PHE A 553 -10.34 5.63 -38.74
N GLN A 554 -9.96 4.37 -38.62
CA GLN A 554 -9.70 3.69 -37.34
C GLN A 554 -8.19 3.48 -37.16
N LEU A 555 -7.65 3.96 -36.05
CA LEU A 555 -6.20 3.91 -35.75
C LEU A 555 -5.71 2.48 -35.47
N GLU A 556 -6.61 1.56 -35.12
CA GLU A 556 -6.30 0.18 -34.79
C GLU A 556 -6.02 -0.70 -36.02
N GLY A 557 -6.35 -0.23 -37.24
CA GLY A 557 -6.08 -0.93 -38.49
C GLY A 557 -4.59 -0.88 -38.88
N GLN A 558 -4.04 -2.01 -39.31
CA GLN A 558 -2.62 -2.14 -39.68
C GLN A 558 -2.19 -1.19 -40.81
N ASP A 559 -3.01 -1.03 -41.85
CA ASP A 559 -2.74 -0.13 -42.99
C ASP A 559 -2.80 1.36 -42.59
N ASN A 560 -3.80 1.71 -41.79
CA ASN A 560 -3.99 3.08 -41.27
C ASN A 560 -2.83 3.49 -40.36
N ARG A 561 -2.29 2.54 -39.59
CA ARG A 561 -1.12 2.76 -38.72
C ARG A 561 0.13 3.11 -39.52
N ARG A 562 0.40 2.36 -40.60
CA ARG A 562 1.55 2.59 -41.49
C ARG A 562 1.55 4.00 -42.08
N GLU A 563 0.38 4.46 -42.53
CA GLU A 563 0.23 5.81 -43.07
C GLU A 563 0.50 6.91 -42.02
N VAL A 564 0.05 6.71 -40.77
CA VAL A 564 0.29 7.66 -39.67
C VAL A 564 1.76 7.68 -39.25
N SER A 565 2.42 6.51 -39.13
CA SER A 565 3.85 6.42 -38.78
C SER A 565 4.73 7.08 -39.84
N ALA A 566 4.45 6.89 -41.14
CA ALA A 566 5.22 7.55 -42.20
C ALA A 566 5.16 9.10 -42.14
N LEU A 567 4.00 9.66 -41.77
CA LEU A 567 3.83 11.10 -41.60
C LEU A 567 4.56 11.63 -40.35
N LEU A 568 4.51 10.89 -39.25
CA LEU A 568 5.23 11.23 -38.02
C LEU A 568 6.75 11.17 -38.20
N HIS A 569 7.25 10.16 -38.91
CA HIS A 569 8.66 10.05 -39.28
C HIS A 569 9.10 11.26 -40.10
N SER A 570 8.34 11.61 -41.15
CA SER A 570 8.62 12.78 -42.00
C SER A 570 8.68 14.07 -41.19
N PHE A 571 7.79 14.22 -40.20
CA PHE A 571 7.80 15.37 -39.29
C PHE A 571 9.01 15.36 -38.35
N PHE A 572 9.34 14.22 -37.74
CA PHE A 572 10.47 14.07 -36.84
C PHE A 572 11.81 14.35 -37.53
N GLN A 573 12.06 13.71 -38.68
CA GLN A 573 13.28 13.86 -39.46
C GLN A 573 13.49 15.31 -39.89
N ALA A 574 12.44 15.97 -40.39
CA ALA A 574 12.51 17.38 -40.76
C ALA A 574 12.89 18.29 -39.59
N ARG A 575 12.41 18.03 -38.37
CA ARG A 575 12.80 18.81 -37.17
C ARG A 575 14.25 18.58 -36.77
N ASP A 576 14.72 17.34 -36.88
CA ASP A 576 16.07 16.94 -36.50
C ASP A 576 17.09 17.54 -37.47
N ASP A 577 16.82 17.46 -38.77
CA ASP A 577 17.66 18.06 -39.81
C ASP A 577 17.77 19.58 -39.65
N LEU A 578 16.66 20.27 -39.35
CA LEU A 578 16.69 21.71 -39.05
C LEU A 578 17.51 22.02 -37.79
N TRP A 579 17.50 21.15 -36.78
CA TRP A 579 18.29 21.37 -35.56
C TRP A 579 19.79 21.19 -35.79
N LYS A 580 20.20 20.24 -36.63
CA LYS A 580 21.59 20.09 -37.07
C LYS A 580 22.09 21.37 -37.75
N ILE A 581 21.27 21.94 -38.65
CA ILE A 581 21.60 23.22 -39.32
C ILE A 581 21.72 24.37 -38.31
N VAL A 582 20.85 24.44 -37.30
CA VAL A 582 20.94 25.44 -36.22
C VAL A 582 22.25 25.30 -35.44
N ALA A 583 22.67 24.07 -35.12
CA ALA A 583 23.92 23.82 -34.40
C ALA A 583 25.16 24.19 -35.24
N ASP A 584 25.18 23.81 -36.52
CA ASP A 584 26.33 24.01 -37.40
C ASP A 584 26.55 25.50 -37.74
N TYR A 585 25.47 26.26 -37.94
CA TYR A 585 25.52 27.64 -38.46
C TYR A 585 25.20 28.70 -37.40
N SER A 586 25.34 28.37 -36.11
CA SER A 586 25.14 29.33 -35.02
C SER A 586 26.01 30.59 -35.19
N PRO A 587 25.46 31.81 -34.98
CA PRO A 587 26.23 33.06 -35.05
C PRO A 587 27.40 33.12 -34.06
N ASP A 588 27.33 32.38 -32.96
CA ASP A 588 28.37 32.31 -31.93
C ASP A 588 29.61 31.51 -32.37
N ASN A 589 29.52 30.76 -33.48
CA ASN A 589 30.64 30.00 -34.01
C ASN A 589 31.57 30.92 -34.83
N GLU A 590 32.73 31.27 -34.26
CA GLU A 590 33.81 31.97 -34.96
C GLU A 590 34.43 31.08 -36.06
N ILE A 591 34.27 31.45 -37.33
CA ILE A 591 34.94 30.82 -38.46
C ILE A 591 36.07 31.71 -38.94
N GLN A 592 37.28 31.16 -38.97
CA GLN A 592 38.49 31.90 -39.33
C GLN A 592 38.47 32.23 -40.84
N GLY A 593 38.37 33.51 -41.20
CA GLY A 593 38.43 33.99 -42.58
C GLY A 593 37.08 34.16 -43.29
N ASP A 594 35.95 34.19 -42.57
CA ASP A 594 34.66 34.51 -43.19
C ASP A 594 34.58 35.98 -43.63
N ASP A 595 33.81 36.21 -44.71
CA ASP A 595 33.45 37.55 -45.14
C ASP A 595 32.12 38.02 -44.52
N PRO A 596 31.83 39.34 -44.50
CA PRO A 596 30.58 39.86 -43.97
C PRO A 596 29.31 39.32 -44.63
N GLN A 597 29.36 38.95 -45.92
CA GLN A 597 28.23 38.41 -46.67
C GLN A 597 27.95 36.95 -46.27
N GLN A 598 29.00 36.17 -46.03
CA GLN A 598 28.93 34.81 -45.51
C GLN A 598 28.37 34.79 -44.09
N ARG A 599 28.80 35.69 -43.18
CA ARG A 599 28.16 35.84 -41.85
C ARG A 599 26.67 36.10 -41.94
N GLN A 600 26.29 36.99 -42.84
CA GLN A 600 24.89 37.34 -43.04
C GLN A 600 24.08 36.13 -43.53
N ARG A 601 24.59 35.39 -44.53
CA ARG A 601 23.90 34.18 -45.03
C ARG A 601 23.82 33.09 -43.97
N ARG A 602 24.86 32.87 -43.16
CA ARG A 602 24.84 31.92 -42.02
C ARG A 602 23.78 32.32 -40.99
N ALA A 603 23.70 33.60 -40.63
CA ALA A 603 22.70 34.09 -39.69
C ALA A 603 21.26 33.96 -40.23
N ILE A 604 21.04 34.22 -41.53
CA ILE A 604 19.75 34.00 -42.19
C ILE A 604 19.41 32.51 -42.17
N LEU A 605 20.37 31.63 -42.48
CA LEU A 605 20.18 30.18 -42.47
C LEU A 605 19.83 29.65 -41.07
N PHE A 606 20.58 30.07 -40.04
CA PHE A 606 20.30 29.79 -38.63
C PHE A 606 18.89 30.22 -38.22
N THR A 607 18.57 31.49 -38.49
CA THR A 607 17.27 32.09 -38.13
C THR A 607 16.12 31.37 -38.85
N THR A 608 16.29 31.06 -40.14
CA THR A 608 15.26 30.36 -40.92
C THR A 608 15.06 28.94 -40.40
N ALA A 609 16.13 28.19 -40.15
CA ALA A 609 16.03 26.81 -39.68
C ALA A 609 15.37 26.74 -38.29
N LEU A 610 15.75 27.65 -37.38
CA LEU A 610 15.21 27.72 -36.03
C LEU A 610 13.72 28.11 -36.03
N LEU A 611 13.34 29.17 -36.77
CA LEU A 611 11.96 29.64 -36.83
C LEU A 611 11.05 28.68 -37.61
N LEU A 612 11.54 28.03 -38.68
CA LEU A 612 10.78 27.01 -39.41
C LEU A 612 10.53 25.79 -38.52
N ARG A 613 11.54 25.30 -37.79
CA ARG A 613 11.37 24.21 -36.81
C ARG A 613 10.33 24.57 -35.75
N HIS A 614 10.39 25.80 -35.24
CA HIS A 614 9.42 26.30 -34.27
C HIS A 614 8.00 26.39 -34.85
N GLN A 615 7.85 26.93 -36.06
CA GLN A 615 6.58 27.02 -36.78
C GLN A 615 5.95 25.64 -37.00
N MET A 616 6.73 24.65 -37.43
CA MET A 616 6.28 23.26 -37.59
C MET A 616 5.80 22.68 -36.26
N SER A 617 6.51 22.96 -35.17
CA SER A 617 6.14 22.56 -33.81
C SER A 617 4.77 23.11 -33.41
N ILE A 618 4.55 24.43 -33.61
CA ILE A 618 3.29 25.09 -33.26
C ILE A 618 2.14 24.51 -34.07
N ARG A 619 2.30 24.38 -35.40
CA ARG A 619 1.26 23.81 -36.26
C ARG A 619 0.88 22.41 -35.81
N PHE A 620 1.87 21.57 -35.52
CA PHE A 620 1.64 20.24 -34.99
C PHE A 620 0.88 20.28 -33.65
N ALA A 621 1.38 21.06 -32.69
CA ALA A 621 0.78 21.17 -31.36
C ALA A 621 -0.67 21.66 -31.43
N VAL A 622 -0.96 22.71 -32.19
CA VAL A 622 -2.31 23.27 -32.34
C VAL A 622 -3.25 22.26 -33.00
N THR A 623 -2.80 21.53 -34.00
CA THR A 623 -3.65 20.59 -34.74
C THR A 623 -4.05 19.36 -33.90
N TYR A 624 -3.16 18.83 -33.04
CA TYR A 624 -3.40 17.54 -32.37
C TYR A 624 -3.63 17.60 -30.85
N LYS A 625 -3.47 18.75 -30.20
CA LYS A 625 -3.57 18.91 -28.73
C LYS A 625 -4.96 18.70 -28.12
N ALA A 626 -6.03 18.76 -28.92
CA ALA A 626 -7.40 18.67 -28.40
C ALA A 626 -7.88 17.22 -28.18
N ASP A 627 -7.30 16.25 -28.87
CA ASP A 627 -7.73 14.85 -28.83
C ASP A 627 -6.76 13.99 -28.01
N ARG A 628 -7.20 13.56 -26.83
CA ARG A 628 -6.40 12.76 -25.91
C ARG A 628 -6.10 11.35 -26.41
N THR A 629 -6.98 10.80 -27.24
CA THR A 629 -6.80 9.46 -27.83
C THR A 629 -5.71 9.54 -28.90
N LEU A 630 -5.77 10.59 -29.73
CA LEU A 630 -4.76 10.84 -30.75
C LEU A 630 -3.41 11.23 -30.14
N GLU A 631 -3.38 12.08 -29.11
CA GLU A 631 -2.14 12.44 -28.38
C GLU A 631 -1.46 11.19 -27.80
N LYS A 632 -2.23 10.26 -27.20
CA LYS A 632 -1.70 8.98 -26.69
C LYS A 632 -1.11 8.13 -27.82
N TYR A 633 -1.77 8.08 -28.97
CA TYR A 633 -1.37 7.27 -30.12
C TYR A 633 -0.10 7.82 -30.80
N LEU A 634 -0.04 9.13 -31.06
CA LEU A 634 1.08 9.77 -31.75
C LEU A 634 2.37 9.84 -30.90
N ASN A 635 2.29 9.60 -29.58
CA ASN A 635 3.43 9.55 -28.66
C ASN A 635 4.07 8.16 -28.54
N GLN A 636 3.60 7.17 -29.30
CA GLN A 636 4.13 5.82 -29.23
C GLN A 636 5.44 5.73 -30.03
N GLN A 637 6.40 4.98 -29.50
CA GLN A 637 7.62 4.64 -30.22
C GLN A 637 7.29 3.75 -31.42
N ASP A 638 7.94 3.97 -32.55
CA ASP A 638 7.84 3.12 -33.73
C ASP A 638 9.24 2.85 -34.27
N ASP A 639 9.81 1.70 -33.90
CA ASP A 639 11.17 1.31 -34.29
C ASP A 639 11.29 1.03 -35.78
N THR A 640 10.21 0.62 -36.45
CA THR A 640 10.17 0.42 -37.90
C THR A 640 10.48 1.72 -38.64
N TYR A 641 10.08 2.87 -38.07
CA TYR A 641 10.29 4.19 -38.66
C TYR A 641 11.25 5.07 -37.83
N GLY A 642 11.95 4.52 -36.83
CA GLY A 642 12.87 5.31 -35.97
C GLY A 642 12.20 6.47 -35.22
N ILE A 643 10.91 6.36 -34.90
CA ILE A 643 10.15 7.40 -34.17
C ILE A 643 10.34 7.20 -32.66
N PRO A 644 10.86 8.19 -31.92
CA PRO A 644 11.08 8.05 -30.49
C PRO A 644 9.77 8.09 -29.68
N ALA A 645 9.76 7.40 -28.53
CA ALA A 645 8.67 7.49 -27.57
C ALA A 645 8.46 8.94 -27.11
N ASN A 646 7.20 9.30 -26.85
CA ASN A 646 6.79 10.61 -26.34
C ASN A 646 7.16 11.80 -27.25
N LEU A 647 7.33 11.58 -28.56
CA LEU A 647 7.69 12.63 -29.50
C LEU A 647 6.83 13.90 -29.36
N ILE A 648 5.50 13.75 -29.24
CA ILE A 648 4.58 14.91 -29.18
C ILE A 648 4.68 15.61 -27.83
N VAL A 649 4.84 14.87 -26.74
CA VAL A 649 5.12 15.43 -25.42
C VAL A 649 6.42 16.22 -25.46
N GLN A 650 7.50 15.64 -26.01
CA GLN A 650 8.78 16.31 -26.15
C GLN A 650 8.68 17.59 -26.99
N VAL A 651 7.95 17.55 -28.12
CA VAL A 651 7.70 18.76 -28.94
C VAL A 651 6.94 19.83 -28.15
N ASN A 652 5.91 19.44 -27.39
CA ASN A 652 5.10 20.37 -26.60
C ASN A 652 5.86 20.94 -25.39
N GLU A 653 6.68 20.14 -24.73
CA GLU A 653 7.55 20.57 -23.62
C GLU A 653 8.65 21.50 -24.13
N GLN A 654 9.29 21.16 -25.24
CA GLN A 654 10.27 22.03 -25.89
C GLN A 654 9.66 23.38 -26.27
N LEU A 655 8.42 23.41 -26.78
CA LEU A 655 7.71 24.65 -27.11
C LEU A 655 7.51 25.60 -25.92
N ILE A 656 7.55 25.13 -24.68
CA ILE A 656 7.39 25.95 -23.48
C ILE A 656 8.67 26.05 -22.64
N ASP A 657 9.75 25.39 -23.06
CA ASP A 657 11.03 25.42 -22.36
C ASP A 657 11.63 26.83 -22.36
N PRO A 658 12.00 27.40 -21.19
CA PRO A 658 12.53 28.76 -21.11
C PRO A 658 13.81 28.99 -21.91
N SER A 659 14.69 27.97 -22.01
CA SER A 659 15.95 28.09 -22.75
C SER A 659 15.69 28.11 -24.25
N TYR A 660 14.84 27.20 -24.73
CA TYR A 660 14.39 27.17 -26.12
C TYR A 660 13.67 28.46 -26.52
N GLN A 661 12.78 28.96 -25.66
CA GLN A 661 12.11 30.25 -25.86
C GLN A 661 13.08 31.44 -25.91
N GLY A 662 14.19 31.39 -25.16
CA GLY A 662 15.28 32.36 -25.27
C GLY A 662 15.92 32.41 -26.66
N TYR A 663 16.16 31.25 -27.28
CA TYR A 663 16.67 31.18 -28.66
C TYR A 663 15.67 31.72 -29.68
N ILE A 664 14.37 31.40 -29.52
CA ILE A 664 13.31 31.93 -30.39
C ILE A 664 13.19 33.45 -30.25
N ALA A 665 13.21 33.97 -29.02
CA ALA A 665 13.18 35.41 -28.75
C ALA A 665 14.36 36.13 -29.40
N SER A 666 15.58 35.57 -29.30
CA SER A 666 16.77 36.09 -29.97
C SER A 666 16.63 36.11 -31.50
N ALA A 667 16.10 35.03 -32.10
CA ALA A 667 15.84 34.95 -33.53
C ALA A 667 14.69 35.86 -34.00
N MET A 668 13.73 36.18 -33.12
CA MET A 668 12.65 37.13 -33.39
C MET A 668 13.09 38.59 -33.28
N ASP A 669 13.93 38.90 -32.28
CA ASP A 669 14.43 40.24 -31.95
C ASP A 669 15.68 40.64 -32.75
N GLY A 670 16.26 39.72 -33.52
CA GLY A 670 17.41 39.94 -34.41
C GLY A 670 17.19 41.01 -35.48
N HIS A 671 17.07 42.27 -35.06
CA HIS A 671 16.95 43.49 -35.85
C HIS A 671 18.23 43.74 -36.66
N GLU A 672 19.36 43.15 -36.28
CA GLU A 672 20.64 43.31 -36.97
C GLU A 672 20.70 42.57 -38.32
N TYR A 673 19.96 41.46 -38.48
CA TYR A 673 19.96 40.66 -39.70
C TYR A 673 18.83 41.04 -40.67
N ASP A 674 17.74 41.63 -40.16
CA ASP A 674 16.58 42.10 -40.93
C ASP A 674 16.82 43.50 -41.56
N THR A 675 17.84 44.27 -41.14
CA THR A 675 17.99 45.70 -41.53
C THR A 675 19.02 46.00 -42.63
N VAL A 676 19.81 45.03 -43.08
CA VAL A 676 20.72 45.25 -44.22
C VAL A 676 19.99 44.92 -45.52
N ARG A 677 19.64 45.97 -46.26
CA ARG A 677 19.06 45.97 -47.61
C ARG A 677 19.49 44.76 -48.43
N THR A 678 18.51 44.10 -49.06
CA THR A 678 18.74 43.24 -50.23
C THR A 678 19.63 43.99 -51.21
N ASP A 679 20.87 43.57 -51.36
CA ASP A 679 21.62 43.92 -52.57
C ASP A 679 20.90 43.23 -53.74
N GLU A 680 20.84 43.87 -54.91
CA GLU A 680 20.27 43.23 -56.10
C GLU A 680 20.97 41.89 -56.41
N ASN A 681 22.21 41.73 -55.92
CA ASN A 681 23.09 40.58 -56.06
C ASN A 681 22.91 39.42 -55.05
N SER A 682 21.99 39.49 -54.07
CA SER A 682 21.79 38.35 -53.15
C SER A 682 21.21 37.11 -53.86
N PRO A 683 21.69 35.88 -53.58
CA PRO A 683 21.17 34.66 -54.18
C PRO A 683 19.65 34.49 -54.01
N ALA A 684 18.99 33.91 -55.02
CA ALA A 684 17.55 33.66 -54.99
C ALA A 684 17.12 32.76 -53.83
N THR A 685 17.99 31.83 -53.40
CA THR A 685 17.80 30.96 -52.24
C THR A 685 17.69 31.76 -50.94
N THR A 686 18.59 32.72 -50.73
CA THR A 686 18.59 33.59 -49.54
C THR A 686 17.33 34.47 -49.47
N LYS A 687 16.84 34.98 -50.61
CA LYS A 687 15.57 35.73 -50.67
C LYS A 687 14.37 34.85 -50.29
N ALA A 688 14.33 33.61 -50.76
CA ALA A 688 13.28 32.65 -50.40
C ALA A 688 13.29 32.28 -48.90
N LEU A 689 14.48 32.20 -48.28
CA LEU A 689 14.59 31.98 -46.83
C LEU A 689 14.04 33.15 -46.01
N GLN A 690 14.27 34.40 -46.44
CA GLN A 690 13.69 35.58 -45.80
C GLN A 690 12.15 35.59 -45.86
N GLU A 691 11.56 35.13 -46.96
CA GLU A 691 10.11 34.93 -47.04
C GLU A 691 9.61 33.86 -46.07
N LEU A 692 10.37 32.77 -45.87
CA LEU A 692 10.05 31.74 -44.88
C LEU A 692 10.13 32.30 -43.45
N ILE A 693 11.13 33.13 -43.13
CA ILE A 693 11.22 33.85 -41.86
C ILE A 693 9.96 34.68 -41.62
N ALA A 694 9.53 35.48 -42.61
CA ALA A 694 8.33 36.30 -42.49
C ALA A 694 7.07 35.45 -42.23
N LYS A 695 6.91 34.34 -42.96
CA LYS A 695 5.79 33.39 -42.77
C LYS A 695 5.83 32.72 -41.40
N ALA A 696 7.01 32.33 -40.92
CA ALA A 696 7.20 31.74 -39.61
C ALA A 696 6.87 32.73 -38.49
N LYS A 697 7.40 33.97 -38.56
CA LYS A 697 7.08 35.06 -37.62
C LYS A 697 5.57 35.33 -37.57
N ALA A 698 4.88 35.36 -38.70
CA ALA A 698 3.42 35.52 -38.75
C ALA A 698 2.67 34.37 -38.05
N THR A 699 3.06 33.13 -38.30
CA THR A 699 2.43 31.96 -37.64
C THR A 699 2.65 31.96 -36.13
N ILE A 700 3.83 32.41 -35.67
CA ILE A 700 4.16 32.54 -34.24
C ILE A 700 3.29 33.62 -33.59
N ALA A 701 3.13 34.77 -34.25
CA ALA A 701 2.30 35.87 -33.77
C ALA A 701 0.81 35.51 -33.66
N GLU A 702 0.29 34.65 -34.56
CA GLU A 702 -1.08 34.14 -34.53
C GLU A 702 -1.35 33.18 -33.35
N ASN A 703 -0.30 32.66 -32.70
CA ASN A 703 -0.40 31.65 -31.63
C ASN A 703 0.26 32.14 -30.33
N PRO A 704 -0.28 33.18 -29.67
CA PRO A 704 0.35 33.83 -28.51
C PRO A 704 0.38 32.96 -27.25
N GLU A 705 -0.29 31.81 -27.23
CA GLU A 705 -0.13 30.82 -26.15
C GLU A 705 1.20 30.04 -26.23
N TYR A 706 1.85 30.07 -27.40
CA TYR A 706 3.17 29.51 -27.67
C TYR A 706 4.24 30.58 -27.91
N ALA A 707 3.81 31.85 -28.02
CA ALA A 707 4.70 33.01 -27.98
C ALA A 707 4.82 33.51 -26.55
N PHE A 708 6.04 33.79 -26.09
CA PHE A 708 6.39 34.53 -24.86
C PHE A 708 5.27 34.60 -23.78
N SER A 709 5.05 33.49 -23.05
CA SER A 709 3.93 33.38 -22.13
C SER A 709 4.33 33.59 -20.67
N ASP A 710 3.63 34.50 -20.00
CA ASP A 710 3.61 34.67 -18.55
C ASP A 710 3.41 33.32 -17.84
N ASN A 711 4.31 33.06 -16.89
CA ASN A 711 4.62 31.82 -16.17
C ASN A 711 3.47 31.10 -15.41
N VAL A 712 2.20 31.46 -15.62
CA VAL A 712 1.08 30.99 -14.78
C VAL A 712 0.21 29.92 -15.46
N LYS A 713 0.06 29.94 -16.79
CA LYS A 713 -0.81 28.96 -17.50
C LYS A 713 -0.10 27.66 -17.86
N ALA A 714 1.21 27.71 -18.19
CA ALA A 714 2.02 26.53 -18.47
C ALA A 714 2.10 25.61 -17.23
N ALA A 715 2.44 26.19 -16.07
CA ALA A 715 2.52 25.49 -14.78
C ALA A 715 1.19 24.83 -14.34
N LEU A 716 0.04 25.43 -14.66
CA LEU A 716 -1.27 24.88 -14.30
C LEU A 716 -1.67 23.69 -15.19
N SER A 717 -1.22 23.67 -16.44
CA SER A 717 -1.46 22.57 -17.38
C SER A 717 -0.53 21.37 -17.12
N GLU A 718 0.67 21.65 -16.62
CA GLU A 718 1.71 20.68 -16.27
C GLU A 718 1.35 19.89 -15.00
N ALA A 719 0.88 20.58 -13.95
CA ALA A 719 0.43 19.96 -12.70
C ALA A 719 -0.73 18.97 -12.89
N LYS A 720 -1.64 19.23 -13.85
CA LYS A 720 -2.83 18.40 -14.11
C LYS A 720 -2.51 17.15 -14.95
N ARG A 721 -1.47 17.20 -15.79
CA ARG A 721 -1.05 16.09 -16.66
C ARG A 721 -0.10 15.12 -15.94
N HIS A 722 0.79 15.64 -15.11
CA HIS A 722 1.76 14.85 -14.37
C HIS A 722 1.17 14.06 -13.17
N SER A 723 0.11 14.55 -12.51
CA SER A 723 -0.52 13.83 -11.39
C SER A 723 -1.15 12.49 -11.78
N VAL A 724 -1.57 12.36 -13.04
CA VAL A 724 -2.15 11.12 -13.58
C VAL A 724 -1.03 10.15 -14.01
N ASN A 725 0.08 10.66 -14.57
CA ASN A 725 1.22 9.82 -14.95
C ASN A 725 2.00 9.28 -13.76
N THR A 726 2.20 10.03 -12.67
CA THR A 726 2.97 9.52 -11.52
C THR A 726 2.34 8.28 -10.88
N TYR A 727 1.01 8.23 -10.76
CA TYR A 727 0.31 7.04 -10.26
C TYR A 727 0.58 5.82 -11.16
N LEU A 728 0.57 6.03 -12.48
CA LEU A 728 0.79 4.99 -13.48
C LEU A 728 2.25 4.53 -13.55
N THR A 729 3.23 5.44 -13.43
CA THR A 729 4.66 5.10 -13.35
C THR A 729 5.01 4.34 -12.08
N ILE A 730 4.39 4.70 -10.94
CA ILE A 730 4.53 3.96 -9.68
C ILE A 730 3.92 2.57 -9.83
N GLN A 731 2.74 2.47 -10.46
CA GLN A 731 2.10 1.20 -10.75
C GLN A 731 2.96 0.35 -11.69
N GLN A 732 3.53 0.90 -12.76
CA GLN A 732 4.45 0.22 -13.68
C GLN A 732 5.71 -0.24 -12.98
N PHE A 733 6.38 0.63 -12.23
CA PHE A 733 7.58 0.26 -11.47
C PHE A 733 7.28 -0.86 -10.45
N VAL A 734 6.16 -0.76 -9.74
CA VAL A 734 5.71 -1.80 -8.81
C VAL A 734 5.33 -3.07 -9.56
N ALA A 735 4.69 -3.00 -10.73
CA ALA A 735 4.31 -4.15 -11.54
C ALA A 735 5.51 -4.84 -12.21
N THR A 736 6.50 -4.10 -12.71
CA THR A 736 7.75 -4.63 -13.27
C THR A 736 8.62 -5.24 -12.17
N GLN A 737 8.77 -4.57 -11.02
CA GLN A 737 9.59 -5.09 -9.93
C GLN A 737 8.91 -6.24 -9.18
N ILE A 738 7.58 -6.19 -8.94
CA ILE A 738 6.78 -7.27 -8.30
C ILE A 738 6.47 -8.42 -9.27
N GLY A 739 6.34 -8.12 -10.56
CA GLY A 739 6.18 -9.08 -11.66
C GLY A 739 7.21 -10.20 -11.60
N ASP A 740 8.47 -9.82 -11.43
CA ASP A 740 9.63 -10.73 -11.44
C ASP A 740 9.99 -11.31 -10.06
N PHE A 741 9.28 -10.96 -8.99
CA PHE A 741 9.50 -11.56 -7.67
C PHE A 741 9.00 -13.02 -7.67
N ARG A 742 9.89 -13.93 -8.06
CA ARG A 742 9.77 -15.37 -7.85
C ARG A 742 9.98 -15.68 -6.36
N ILE A 743 9.03 -16.38 -5.76
CA ILE A 743 9.17 -16.88 -4.37
C ILE A 743 10.40 -17.80 -4.33
N LYS A 744 11.20 -17.71 -3.26
CA LYS A 744 12.47 -18.42 -3.10
C LYS A 744 12.32 -19.91 -3.48
N GLN A 745 13.07 -20.39 -4.49
CA GLN A 745 13.23 -21.82 -4.79
C GLN A 745 13.82 -22.53 -3.57
N THR A 746 12.95 -23.10 -2.74
CA THR A 746 13.31 -24.12 -1.75
C THR A 746 13.21 -25.48 -2.40
N GLU A 747 13.97 -26.47 -1.94
CA GLU A 747 13.90 -27.87 -2.42
C GLU A 747 12.46 -28.44 -2.42
N ASP A 748 11.57 -27.90 -1.58
CA ASP A 748 10.13 -28.20 -1.56
C ASP A 748 9.38 -27.79 -2.86
N ILE A 749 9.86 -26.81 -3.63
CA ILE A 749 9.21 -26.33 -4.87
C ILE A 749 9.70 -27.13 -6.09
N THR A 750 10.96 -27.54 -6.12
CA THR A 750 11.53 -28.36 -7.20
C THR A 750 11.02 -29.79 -7.22
N ASN A 751 10.58 -30.31 -6.08
CA ASN A 751 10.09 -31.70 -5.94
C ASN A 751 8.57 -31.88 -6.19
N HIS A 752 7.85 -30.82 -6.61
CA HIS A 752 6.38 -30.83 -6.77
C HIS A 752 5.94 -30.07 -8.04
N LYS A 753 6.61 -30.31 -9.18
CA LYS A 753 6.08 -29.95 -10.51
C LYS A 753 4.93 -30.91 -10.88
N ILE A 754 4.07 -30.52 -11.83
CA ILE A 754 3.14 -31.47 -12.43
C ILE A 754 3.95 -32.67 -12.95
N ASP A 755 3.46 -33.88 -12.71
CA ASP A 755 4.12 -35.11 -13.15
C ASP A 755 4.39 -35.05 -14.66
N SER A 756 5.63 -35.28 -15.08
CA SER A 756 6.02 -35.18 -16.50
C SER A 756 5.19 -36.10 -17.39
N GLU A 757 4.81 -37.28 -16.90
CA GLU A 757 3.93 -38.19 -17.64
C GLU A 757 2.56 -37.56 -17.93
N LYS A 758 2.05 -36.73 -17.01
CA LYS A 758 0.78 -36.00 -17.19
C LYS A 758 0.91 -34.79 -18.08
N VAL A 759 2.09 -34.17 -18.13
CA VAL A 759 2.41 -33.10 -19.09
C VAL A 759 2.43 -33.68 -20.51
N ASP A 760 3.08 -34.83 -20.70
CA ASP A 760 3.12 -35.52 -22.00
C ASP A 760 1.70 -35.93 -22.45
N GLN A 761 0.90 -36.53 -21.55
CA GLN A 761 -0.51 -36.86 -21.84
C GLN A 761 -1.36 -35.62 -22.17
N PHE A 762 -1.08 -34.47 -21.56
CA PHE A 762 -1.76 -33.22 -21.88
C PHE A 762 -1.32 -32.68 -23.24
N HIS A 763 -0.02 -32.78 -23.56
CA HIS A 763 0.55 -32.33 -24.83
C HIS A 763 -0.03 -33.12 -26.02
N GLU A 764 -0.19 -34.44 -25.90
CA GLU A 764 -0.80 -35.30 -26.94
C GLU A 764 -2.23 -34.89 -27.33
N LEU A 765 -2.93 -34.13 -26.47
CA LEU A 765 -4.30 -33.66 -26.71
C LEU A 765 -4.37 -32.31 -27.43
N LEU A 766 -3.27 -31.55 -27.46
CA LEU A 766 -3.23 -30.20 -28.02
C LEU A 766 -3.18 -30.22 -29.54
N LYS A 767 -3.78 -29.19 -30.15
CA LYS A 767 -3.69 -28.94 -31.60
C LYS A 767 -3.16 -27.52 -31.86
N PRO A 768 -2.40 -27.30 -32.94
CA PRO A 768 -1.98 -25.97 -33.34
C PRO A 768 -3.18 -24.99 -33.40
N GLY A 769 -3.09 -23.88 -32.68
CA GLY A 769 -4.17 -22.92 -32.48
C GLY A 769 -5.01 -23.11 -31.21
N ASP A 770 -4.65 -24.02 -30.31
CA ASP A 770 -5.30 -24.10 -29.00
C ASP A 770 -4.80 -22.99 -28.06
N ILE A 771 -5.72 -22.43 -27.27
CA ILE A 771 -5.44 -21.38 -26.29
C ILE A 771 -5.24 -22.02 -24.91
N LEU A 772 -4.07 -21.84 -24.33
CA LEU A 772 -3.73 -22.32 -23.00
C LEU A 772 -4.00 -21.21 -21.97
N ILE A 773 -4.62 -21.56 -20.86
CA ILE A 773 -4.84 -20.66 -19.73
C ILE A 773 -4.15 -21.26 -18.50
N GLU A 774 -3.20 -20.53 -17.96
CA GLU A 774 -2.23 -21.05 -17.00
C GLU A 774 -2.27 -20.29 -15.68
N ARG A 775 -1.95 -21.01 -14.61
CA ARG A 775 -1.75 -20.48 -13.26
C ARG A 775 -0.46 -21.04 -12.69
N ARG A 776 0.41 -20.16 -12.19
CA ARG A 776 1.68 -20.51 -11.55
C ARG A 776 1.77 -20.00 -10.12
N ASP A 777 1.63 -20.87 -9.15
CA ASP A 777 1.51 -20.56 -7.72
C ASP A 777 2.82 -20.09 -7.04
N TRP A 778 3.84 -19.66 -7.79
CA TRP A 778 5.10 -19.13 -7.24
C TRP A 778 5.50 -17.75 -7.79
N TYR A 779 4.66 -17.18 -8.65
CA TYR A 779 4.76 -15.78 -9.05
C TYR A 779 3.99 -14.91 -8.07
N SER A 780 4.68 -13.96 -7.43
CA SER A 780 4.06 -13.05 -6.47
C SER A 780 3.10 -12.04 -7.11
N SER A 781 3.21 -11.83 -8.43
CA SER A 781 2.32 -11.02 -9.26
C SER A 781 0.87 -11.49 -9.27
N ASN A 782 0.60 -12.79 -9.04
CA ASN A 782 -0.75 -13.34 -8.95
C ASN A 782 -1.63 -12.69 -7.86
N ALA A 783 -1.01 -12.11 -6.82
CA ALA A 783 -1.75 -11.38 -5.78
C ALA A 783 -2.35 -10.05 -6.28
N PHE A 784 -1.86 -9.55 -7.42
CA PHE A 784 -2.24 -8.25 -8.00
C PHE A 784 -2.97 -8.39 -9.34
N LEU A 785 -2.94 -9.56 -9.97
CA LEU A 785 -3.71 -9.87 -11.17
C LEU A 785 -5.17 -10.23 -10.84
N PRO A 786 -6.14 -9.79 -11.66
CA PRO A 786 -7.55 -10.06 -11.42
C PRO A 786 -7.90 -11.53 -11.73
N GLY A 787 -8.48 -12.22 -10.75
CA GLY A 787 -9.06 -13.56 -10.92
C GLY A 787 -8.13 -14.73 -10.60
N TYR A 788 -8.68 -15.95 -10.66
CA TYR A 788 -7.96 -17.20 -10.35
C TYR A 788 -6.99 -17.65 -11.46
N TRP A 789 -7.24 -17.23 -12.70
CA TRP A 789 -6.49 -17.62 -13.90
C TRP A 789 -5.74 -16.40 -14.47
N PRO A 790 -4.45 -16.24 -14.16
CA PRO A 790 -3.72 -15.00 -14.45
C PRO A 790 -3.10 -14.90 -15.85
N HIS A 791 -2.78 -16.03 -16.51
CA HIS A 791 -1.94 -16.06 -17.71
C HIS A 791 -2.59 -16.79 -18.87
N GLY A 792 -2.24 -16.42 -20.11
CA GLY A 792 -2.67 -17.11 -21.32
C GLY A 792 -1.54 -17.27 -22.32
N ALA A 793 -1.51 -18.39 -23.02
CA ALA A 793 -0.52 -18.69 -24.06
C ALA A 793 -1.21 -19.33 -25.28
N LEU A 794 -0.51 -19.36 -26.42
CA LEU A 794 -1.02 -19.94 -27.65
C LEU A 794 -0.15 -21.15 -28.05
N TYR A 795 -0.75 -22.32 -28.20
CA TYR A 795 -0.06 -23.48 -28.76
C TYR A 795 0.01 -23.33 -30.29
N ILE A 796 1.20 -23.18 -30.84
CA ILE A 796 1.45 -23.02 -32.28
C ILE A 796 1.94 -24.31 -32.95
N GLY A 797 2.41 -25.27 -32.14
CA GLY A 797 2.87 -26.58 -32.59
C GLY A 797 4.20 -26.59 -33.33
N THR A 798 4.70 -27.77 -33.65
CA THR A 798 5.91 -27.97 -34.47
C THR A 798 5.58 -27.89 -35.97
N PRO A 799 6.59 -27.67 -36.84
CA PRO A 799 6.39 -27.75 -38.29
C PRO A 799 5.76 -29.08 -38.75
N GLU A 800 6.11 -30.20 -38.12
CA GLU A 800 5.53 -31.51 -38.41
C GLU A 800 4.04 -31.56 -38.05
N GLU A 801 3.65 -31.06 -36.87
CA GLU A 801 2.24 -30.98 -36.47
C GLU A 801 1.42 -30.05 -37.38
N LEU A 802 2.03 -28.97 -37.90
CA LEU A 802 1.40 -28.10 -38.88
C LEU A 802 1.16 -28.79 -40.22
N VAL A 803 2.03 -29.73 -40.62
CA VAL A 803 1.81 -30.59 -41.80
C VAL A 803 0.68 -31.58 -41.53
N GLU A 804 0.71 -32.26 -40.37
CA GLU A 804 -0.32 -33.24 -39.99
C GLU A 804 -1.73 -32.65 -39.89
N ASN A 805 -1.83 -31.35 -39.61
CA ASN A 805 -3.10 -30.60 -39.51
C ASN A 805 -3.47 -29.82 -40.78
N ASP A 806 -2.75 -29.98 -41.90
CA ASP A 806 -2.95 -29.25 -43.16
C ASP A 806 -2.87 -27.70 -43.01
N LEU A 807 -2.00 -27.19 -42.14
CA LEU A 807 -1.88 -25.75 -41.84
C LEU A 807 -0.59 -25.11 -42.38
N LEU A 808 0.49 -25.87 -42.61
CA LEU A 808 1.82 -25.31 -42.89
C LEU A 808 1.84 -24.38 -44.11
N ASP A 809 1.23 -24.80 -45.23
CA ASP A 809 1.22 -24.03 -46.47
C ASP A 809 0.51 -22.68 -46.31
N ASP A 810 -0.63 -22.68 -45.60
CA ASP A 810 -1.40 -21.47 -45.34
C ASP A 810 -0.67 -20.55 -44.34
N VAL A 811 -0.02 -21.10 -43.30
CA VAL A 811 0.80 -20.32 -42.35
C VAL A 811 1.96 -19.64 -43.08
N VAL A 812 2.70 -20.40 -43.90
CA VAL A 812 3.83 -19.88 -44.69
C VAL A 812 3.36 -18.78 -45.64
N LYS A 813 2.22 -18.98 -46.30
CA LYS A 813 1.65 -17.99 -47.23
C LYS A 813 1.27 -16.69 -46.51
N GLU A 814 0.56 -16.76 -45.40
CA GLU A 814 0.16 -15.58 -44.61
C GLU A 814 1.38 -14.86 -44.03
N LEU A 815 2.34 -15.59 -43.45
CA LEU A 815 3.56 -14.99 -42.89
C LEU A 815 4.42 -14.32 -43.97
N THR A 816 4.53 -14.94 -45.16
CA THR A 816 5.23 -14.34 -46.31
C THR A 816 4.56 -13.05 -46.77
N ALA A 817 3.22 -13.02 -46.78
CA ALA A 817 2.47 -11.82 -47.14
C ALA A 817 2.76 -10.69 -46.13
N MET A 818 2.68 -10.97 -44.82
CA MET A 818 2.98 -9.99 -43.77
C MET A 818 4.40 -9.45 -43.87
N ALA A 819 5.40 -10.33 -44.07
CA ALA A 819 6.81 -9.95 -44.20
C ALA A 819 7.09 -9.08 -45.44
N LYS A 820 6.48 -9.41 -46.58
CA LYS A 820 6.61 -8.62 -47.82
C LYS A 820 5.99 -7.23 -47.67
N GLU A 821 4.80 -7.18 -47.09
CA GLU A 821 4.09 -5.93 -46.86
C GLU A 821 4.85 -4.99 -45.90
N GLU A 822 5.61 -5.54 -44.96
CA GLU A 822 6.49 -4.78 -44.06
C GLU A 822 7.76 -4.31 -44.79
N LYS A 823 8.39 -5.18 -45.57
CA LYS A 823 9.61 -4.85 -46.34
C LYS A 823 9.38 -3.77 -47.40
N ASP A 824 8.22 -3.76 -48.02
CA ASP A 824 7.84 -2.75 -49.03
C ASP A 824 7.69 -1.32 -48.42
N LEU A 825 7.64 -1.20 -47.09
CA LEU A 825 7.49 0.06 -46.36
C LEU A 825 8.79 0.58 -45.72
N GLU A 826 9.88 -0.20 -45.76
CA GLU A 826 11.17 0.16 -45.17
C GLU A 826 11.99 1.05 -46.13
N THR A 827 12.53 2.19 -45.64
CA THR A 827 13.47 3.06 -46.39
C THR A 827 14.91 2.79 -45.96
N ALA A 828 15.89 3.04 -46.85
CA ALA A 828 17.31 2.63 -46.75
C ALA A 828 18.11 3.02 -45.49
N GLU A 829 17.52 3.66 -44.48
CA GLU A 829 18.16 4.06 -43.21
C GLU A 829 17.61 3.32 -41.97
N THR A 830 16.68 2.37 -42.11
CA THR A 830 16.12 1.57 -41.00
C THR A 830 16.98 0.35 -40.65
N GLN A 831 18.25 0.56 -40.27
CA GLN A 831 19.10 -0.52 -39.76
C GLN A 831 19.04 -0.60 -38.23
N SER A 832 18.73 -1.79 -37.72
CA SER A 832 18.90 -2.15 -36.30
C SER A 832 20.38 -2.32 -35.94
N VAL A 833 20.70 -2.37 -34.64
CA VAL A 833 22.06 -2.53 -34.09
C VAL A 833 22.80 -3.76 -34.66
N ASP A 834 22.05 -4.75 -35.15
CA ASP A 834 22.57 -6.02 -35.68
C ASP A 834 22.51 -6.12 -37.22
N GLY A 835 22.02 -5.08 -37.91
CA GLY A 835 22.00 -4.96 -39.37
C GLY A 835 20.89 -5.72 -40.11
N LEU A 836 19.98 -6.43 -39.41
CA LEU A 836 18.83 -7.13 -40.00
C LEU A 836 17.50 -6.47 -39.60
N THR A 837 16.56 -6.36 -40.54
CA THR A 837 15.22 -5.82 -40.30
C THR A 837 14.28 -6.88 -39.69
N HIS A 838 13.10 -6.45 -39.21
CA HIS A 838 12.08 -7.40 -38.75
C HIS A 838 11.58 -8.28 -39.90
N ALA A 839 11.33 -7.67 -41.08
CA ALA A 839 10.92 -8.39 -42.27
C ALA A 839 11.96 -9.43 -42.71
N ASP A 840 13.27 -9.12 -42.65
CA ASP A 840 14.33 -10.07 -42.99
C ASP A 840 14.34 -11.29 -42.06
N ARG A 841 14.05 -11.11 -40.76
CA ARG A 841 13.92 -12.21 -39.80
C ARG A 841 12.71 -13.09 -40.10
N MET A 842 11.59 -12.48 -40.51
CA MET A 842 10.39 -13.23 -40.92
C MET A 842 10.63 -14.04 -42.21
N PHE A 843 11.35 -13.49 -43.19
CA PHE A 843 11.72 -14.24 -44.39
C PHE A 843 12.67 -15.41 -44.09
N ALA A 844 13.62 -15.24 -43.17
CA ALA A 844 14.47 -16.33 -42.72
C ALA A 844 13.65 -17.45 -42.04
N LEU A 845 12.69 -17.07 -41.20
CA LEU A 845 11.78 -18.01 -40.53
C LEU A 845 10.89 -18.77 -41.53
N VAL A 846 10.37 -18.10 -42.57
CA VAL A 846 9.62 -18.75 -43.66
C VAL A 846 10.43 -19.84 -44.34
N GLU A 847 11.70 -19.59 -44.61
CA GLU A 847 12.59 -20.58 -45.23
C GLU A 847 12.89 -21.75 -44.28
N ASP A 848 13.03 -21.49 -42.98
CA ASP A 848 13.21 -22.53 -41.97
C ASP A 848 11.97 -23.43 -41.82
N LEU A 849 10.76 -22.83 -41.84
CA LEU A 849 9.49 -23.56 -41.80
C LEU A 849 9.30 -24.48 -43.02
N LYS A 850 9.72 -24.03 -44.21
CA LYS A 850 9.66 -24.84 -45.44
C LYS A 850 10.67 -25.98 -45.48
N LYS A 851 11.88 -25.76 -44.96
CA LYS A 851 12.96 -26.76 -44.98
C LYS A 851 12.72 -27.89 -43.99
N GLY A 852 12.05 -27.60 -42.87
CA GLY A 852 11.86 -28.53 -41.76
C GLY A 852 13.18 -28.86 -41.04
N GLY A 853 13.10 -29.55 -39.90
CA GLY A 853 14.28 -30.04 -39.17
C GLY A 853 15.09 -28.96 -38.45
N ASN A 854 14.55 -27.74 -38.26
CA ASN A 854 15.16 -26.72 -37.41
C ASN A 854 14.94 -27.11 -35.93
N GLU A 855 16.03 -27.42 -35.22
CA GLU A 855 15.99 -27.85 -33.81
C GLU A 855 15.25 -26.87 -32.90
N LYS A 856 15.33 -25.55 -33.17
CA LYS A 856 14.63 -24.53 -32.38
C LYS A 856 13.11 -24.57 -32.62
N LEU A 857 12.65 -24.81 -33.85
CA LEU A 857 11.22 -24.88 -34.20
C LEU A 857 10.60 -26.23 -33.79
N ASN A 858 11.41 -27.29 -33.72
CA ASN A 858 10.93 -28.62 -33.34
C ASN A 858 10.87 -28.80 -31.81
N SER A 859 11.63 -28.00 -31.06
CA SER A 859 11.67 -28.06 -29.59
C SER A 859 10.73 -27.08 -28.89
N ARG A 860 10.20 -26.08 -29.60
CA ARG A 860 9.35 -25.02 -29.06
C ARG A 860 8.01 -25.04 -29.79
N GLN A 861 6.91 -24.95 -29.04
CA GLN A 861 5.56 -25.12 -29.54
C GLN A 861 4.58 -24.09 -28.99
N ILE A 862 4.99 -23.26 -28.03
CA ILE A 862 4.11 -22.31 -27.34
C ILE A 862 4.59 -20.89 -27.58
N MET A 863 3.70 -20.04 -28.07
CA MET A 863 3.91 -18.61 -28.10
C MET A 863 3.27 -17.96 -26.87
N GLU A 864 4.08 -17.28 -26.06
CA GLU A 864 3.61 -16.55 -24.88
C GLU A 864 4.30 -15.20 -24.74
N ALA A 865 3.62 -14.24 -24.12
CA ALA A 865 4.25 -12.99 -23.69
C ALA A 865 4.57 -13.06 -22.20
N ILE A 866 5.84 -12.90 -21.85
CA ILE A 866 6.36 -12.88 -20.47
C ILE A 866 7.19 -11.59 -20.28
N SER A 867 7.72 -11.35 -19.08
CA SER A 867 8.50 -10.14 -18.73
C SER A 867 9.59 -9.77 -19.75
N GLU A 868 10.18 -10.76 -20.39
CA GLU A 868 11.23 -10.62 -21.39
C GLU A 868 10.69 -10.15 -22.75
N GLY A 869 9.40 -10.33 -23.04
CA GLY A 869 8.75 -10.06 -24.33
C GLY A 869 7.90 -11.22 -24.82
N VAL A 870 7.53 -11.21 -26.10
CA VAL A 870 6.85 -12.33 -26.78
C VAL A 870 7.89 -13.35 -27.22
N TYR A 871 7.83 -14.55 -26.64
CA TYR A 871 8.81 -15.61 -26.87
C TYR A 871 8.16 -16.92 -27.30
N HIS A 872 8.89 -17.61 -28.18
CA HIS A 872 8.62 -19.00 -28.53
C HIS A 872 9.28 -19.95 -27.51
N ASN A 873 8.46 -20.73 -26.81
CA ASN A 873 8.83 -21.53 -25.64
C ASN A 873 8.41 -23.00 -25.73
N THR A 874 8.92 -23.83 -24.82
CA THR A 874 8.64 -25.28 -24.77
C THR A 874 7.41 -25.60 -23.92
N VAL A 875 6.76 -26.74 -24.20
CA VAL A 875 5.65 -27.26 -23.35
C VAL A 875 6.11 -27.46 -21.91
N ASP A 876 7.33 -27.98 -21.69
CA ASP A 876 7.90 -28.14 -20.34
C ASP A 876 8.00 -26.83 -19.57
N HIS A 877 8.40 -25.74 -20.24
CA HIS A 877 8.52 -24.43 -19.61
C HIS A 877 7.14 -23.78 -19.38
N SER A 878 6.17 -24.04 -20.24
CA SER A 878 4.82 -23.48 -20.11
C SER A 878 3.95 -24.32 -19.15
N VAL A 879 3.56 -25.51 -19.61
CA VAL A 879 2.66 -26.46 -18.95
C VAL A 879 3.35 -27.17 -17.79
N GLY A 880 4.59 -27.64 -17.97
CA GLY A 880 5.34 -28.36 -16.93
C GLY A 880 5.72 -27.50 -15.71
N GLU A 881 5.71 -26.18 -15.90
CA GLU A 881 5.85 -25.19 -14.84
C GLU A 881 4.52 -24.53 -14.46
N ALA A 882 3.38 -25.07 -14.86
CA ALA A 882 2.10 -24.63 -14.34
C ALA A 882 1.78 -25.32 -13.01
N SER A 883 0.99 -24.66 -12.17
CA SER A 883 0.29 -25.28 -11.04
C SER A 883 -1.10 -25.78 -11.45
N SER A 884 -1.67 -25.13 -12.46
CA SER A 884 -2.90 -25.53 -13.13
C SER A 884 -2.89 -24.96 -14.53
N VAL A 885 -3.39 -25.71 -15.52
CA VAL A 885 -3.48 -25.28 -16.91
C VAL A 885 -4.65 -25.98 -17.59
N PHE A 886 -5.38 -25.27 -18.43
CA PHE A 886 -6.39 -25.86 -19.30
C PHE A 886 -6.29 -25.33 -20.72
N ALA A 887 -6.75 -26.12 -21.67
CA ALA A 887 -6.70 -25.80 -23.10
C ALA A 887 -8.12 -25.56 -23.65
N LEU A 888 -8.29 -24.48 -24.39
CA LEU A 888 -9.49 -24.14 -25.15
C LEU A 888 -9.21 -24.21 -26.64
N SER A 889 -9.93 -25.06 -27.36
CA SER A 889 -9.84 -25.15 -28.83
C SER A 889 -10.92 -24.26 -29.48
N PRO A 890 -10.55 -23.22 -30.25
CA PRO A 890 -11.52 -22.30 -30.84
C PRO A 890 -12.21 -22.88 -32.09
N HIS A 891 -13.52 -22.62 -32.22
CA HIS A 891 -14.34 -22.95 -33.39
C HIS A 891 -14.11 -21.95 -34.54
N VAL A 892 -12.96 -22.04 -35.19
CA VAL A 892 -12.55 -21.19 -36.32
C VAL A 892 -12.28 -22.03 -37.57
N LYS A 893 -12.32 -21.39 -38.75
CA LYS A 893 -11.99 -22.06 -40.01
C LYS A 893 -10.47 -22.32 -40.09
N PRO A 894 -10.02 -23.34 -40.85
CA PRO A 894 -8.59 -23.67 -40.98
C PRO A 894 -7.71 -22.47 -41.39
N HIS A 895 -8.13 -21.67 -42.37
CA HIS A 895 -7.38 -20.49 -42.79
C HIS A 895 -7.28 -19.39 -41.70
N GLU A 896 -8.31 -19.22 -40.86
CA GLU A 896 -8.28 -18.26 -39.74
C GLU A 896 -7.30 -18.73 -38.65
N ARG A 897 -7.24 -20.05 -38.44
CA ARG A 897 -6.28 -20.69 -37.54
C ARG A 897 -4.85 -20.55 -38.05
N ALA A 898 -4.61 -20.80 -39.34
CA ALA A 898 -3.32 -20.58 -39.98
C ALA A 898 -2.86 -19.12 -39.88
N LYS A 899 -3.77 -18.17 -40.11
CA LYS A 899 -3.51 -16.74 -39.95
C LYS A 899 -3.15 -16.36 -38.51
N ALA A 900 -3.82 -16.95 -37.51
CA ALA A 900 -3.50 -16.72 -36.10
C ALA A 900 -2.11 -17.23 -35.72
N ILE A 901 -1.70 -18.39 -36.24
CA ILE A 901 -0.36 -18.95 -36.03
C ILE A 901 0.71 -18.09 -36.74
N ALA A 902 0.45 -17.66 -37.97
CA ALA A 902 1.34 -16.73 -38.68
C ALA A 902 1.50 -15.39 -37.94
N ALA A 903 0.40 -14.84 -37.40
CA ALA A 903 0.44 -13.64 -36.59
C ALA A 903 1.23 -13.83 -35.28
N ALA A 904 1.17 -15.03 -34.66
CA ALA A 904 1.96 -15.34 -33.47
C ALA A 904 3.46 -15.26 -33.76
N TYR A 905 3.92 -15.87 -34.86
CA TYR A 905 5.30 -15.75 -35.33
C TYR A 905 5.70 -14.31 -35.66
N PHE A 906 4.79 -13.53 -36.27
CA PHE A 906 5.01 -12.12 -36.58
C PHE A 906 5.19 -11.23 -35.33
N TYR A 907 4.64 -11.65 -34.18
CA TYR A 907 4.79 -10.92 -32.92
C TYR A 907 5.99 -11.39 -32.08
N GLU A 908 6.70 -12.46 -32.48
CA GLU A 908 7.89 -12.96 -31.75
C GLU A 908 8.94 -11.84 -31.62
N GLY A 909 9.43 -11.61 -30.40
CA GLY A 909 10.47 -10.61 -30.10
C GLY A 909 9.96 -9.21 -29.75
N ARG A 910 8.65 -8.97 -29.70
CA ARG A 910 8.09 -7.68 -29.21
C ARG A 910 8.17 -7.57 -27.68
N GLU A 911 8.28 -6.33 -27.19
CA GLU A 911 8.37 -6.04 -25.75
C GLU A 911 7.04 -6.33 -25.00
N TYR A 912 7.14 -6.55 -23.69
CA TYR A 912 5.98 -6.85 -22.83
C TYR A 912 5.30 -5.59 -22.30
N ASP A 913 3.96 -5.56 -22.29
CA ASP A 913 3.21 -4.42 -21.73
C ASP A 913 2.92 -4.56 -20.22
N PHE A 914 3.74 -3.90 -19.40
CA PHE A 914 3.49 -3.85 -17.95
C PHE A 914 2.27 -2.98 -17.54
N ASN A 915 1.64 -2.25 -18.47
CA ASN A 915 0.42 -1.46 -18.21
C ASN A 915 -0.90 -2.21 -18.44
N PHE A 916 -0.87 -3.39 -19.08
CA PHE A 916 -2.06 -4.19 -19.41
C PHE A 916 -3.14 -3.42 -20.18
N ASP A 917 -2.72 -2.55 -21.11
CA ASP A 917 -3.58 -1.65 -21.88
C ASP A 917 -3.62 -2.07 -23.36
N PHE A 918 -4.76 -2.60 -23.81
CA PHE A 918 -4.92 -3.12 -25.18
C PHE A 918 -4.89 -2.01 -26.25
N GLU A 919 -4.76 -0.76 -25.85
CA GLU A 919 -4.61 0.39 -26.73
C GLU A 919 -3.14 0.75 -27.04
N THR A 920 -2.16 0.04 -26.46
CA THR A 920 -0.72 0.21 -26.78
C THR A 920 -0.25 -0.79 -27.85
N PRO A 921 0.17 -0.36 -29.05
CA PRO A 921 0.37 -1.26 -30.18
C PRO A 921 1.71 -2.01 -30.22
N ASN A 922 2.74 -1.60 -29.46
CA ASN A 922 4.10 -2.15 -29.56
C ASN A 922 4.58 -2.96 -28.35
N THR A 923 3.81 -2.99 -27.28
CA THR A 923 4.03 -3.84 -26.12
C THR A 923 2.83 -4.76 -25.98
N LEU A 924 3.04 -6.06 -25.79
CA LEU A 924 1.96 -7.04 -25.76
C LEU A 924 1.89 -7.74 -24.39
N VAL A 925 0.69 -7.89 -23.84
CA VAL A 925 0.46 -8.84 -22.74
C VAL A 925 0.07 -10.22 -23.26
N CYS A 926 0.15 -11.22 -22.39
CA CYS A 926 -0.04 -12.63 -22.73
C CYS A 926 -1.39 -12.92 -23.41
N THR A 927 -2.48 -12.31 -22.94
CA THR A 927 -3.81 -12.42 -23.56
C THR A 927 -4.03 -11.49 -24.74
N GLU A 928 -3.20 -10.47 -24.91
CA GLU A 928 -3.25 -9.55 -26.04
C GLU A 928 -2.64 -10.17 -27.30
N VAL A 929 -1.58 -10.98 -27.15
CA VAL A 929 -1.07 -11.82 -28.24
C VAL A 929 -2.21 -12.68 -28.79
N ILE A 930 -2.94 -13.40 -27.92
CA ILE A 930 -4.10 -14.22 -28.32
C ILE A 930 -5.18 -13.35 -28.99
N TYR A 931 -5.55 -12.22 -28.39
CA TYR A 931 -6.54 -11.30 -28.94
C TYR A 931 -6.17 -10.84 -30.37
N ARG A 932 -4.92 -10.45 -30.60
CA ARG A 932 -4.45 -9.96 -31.90
C ARG A 932 -4.29 -11.07 -32.93
N CYS A 933 -3.82 -12.26 -32.54
CA CYS A 933 -3.68 -13.39 -33.46
C CYS A 933 -5.02 -13.78 -34.08
N TYR A 934 -6.12 -13.74 -33.31
CA TYR A 934 -7.47 -14.03 -33.84
C TYR A 934 -8.20 -12.82 -34.42
N GLY A 935 -7.50 -11.73 -34.73
CA GLY A 935 -8.09 -10.54 -35.37
C GLY A 935 -8.94 -9.65 -34.46
N GLY A 936 -8.83 -9.83 -33.14
CA GLY A 936 -9.50 -9.04 -32.13
C GLY A 936 -11.03 -9.05 -32.26
N ASN A 937 -11.65 -7.88 -32.09
CA ASN A 937 -13.10 -7.70 -32.22
C ASN A 937 -13.49 -6.96 -33.52
N ALA A 938 -12.72 -7.14 -34.60
CA ALA A 938 -13.07 -6.58 -35.91
C ALA A 938 -14.45 -7.06 -36.37
N SER A 939 -15.16 -6.25 -37.16
CA SER A 939 -16.55 -6.52 -37.57
C SER A 939 -16.73 -7.88 -38.28
N ASN A 940 -15.69 -8.36 -38.96
CA ASN A 940 -15.63 -9.65 -39.65
C ASN A 940 -14.96 -10.80 -38.85
N ALA A 941 -14.47 -10.57 -37.63
CA ALA A 941 -13.80 -11.62 -36.85
C ALA A 941 -14.79 -12.66 -36.29
N THR A 942 -14.43 -13.94 -36.38
CA THR A 942 -15.22 -15.10 -35.93
C THR A 942 -15.33 -15.18 -34.41
N LEU A 943 -14.25 -14.85 -33.69
CA LEU A 943 -14.23 -14.82 -32.24
C LEU A 943 -14.58 -13.42 -31.70
N ARG A 944 -15.18 -13.40 -30.51
CA ARG A 944 -15.50 -12.18 -29.77
C ARG A 944 -14.92 -12.30 -28.37
N PHE A 945 -14.00 -11.41 -28.05
CA PHE A 945 -13.31 -11.41 -26.76
C PHE A 945 -13.98 -10.44 -25.78
N PRO A 946 -14.15 -10.84 -24.50
CA PRO A 946 -14.78 -10.04 -23.45
C PRO A 946 -13.83 -8.95 -22.93
N ILE A 947 -13.61 -7.91 -23.75
CA ILE A 947 -12.80 -6.76 -23.33
C ILE A 947 -13.55 -6.02 -22.22
N ILE A 948 -12.93 -5.96 -21.04
CA ILE A 948 -13.47 -5.23 -19.89
C ILE A 948 -12.65 -3.99 -19.61
N THR A 949 -13.28 -3.04 -18.89
CA THR A 949 -12.58 -1.84 -18.42
C THR A 949 -12.15 -2.03 -16.96
N VAL A 950 -10.85 -2.12 -16.70
CA VAL A 950 -10.29 -2.19 -15.34
C VAL A 950 -9.57 -0.88 -15.05
N MET A 951 -10.03 -0.14 -14.03
CA MET A 951 -9.48 1.17 -13.66
C MET A 951 -9.36 2.18 -14.82
N GLY A 952 -10.31 2.14 -15.77
CA GLY A 952 -10.35 3.05 -16.93
C GLY A 952 -9.56 2.58 -18.16
N ARG A 953 -8.96 1.38 -18.13
CA ARG A 953 -8.21 0.78 -19.24
C ARG A 953 -8.93 -0.43 -19.82
N LYS A 954 -8.92 -0.59 -21.15
CA LYS A 954 -9.45 -1.77 -21.83
C LYS A 954 -8.43 -2.91 -21.75
N THR A 955 -8.87 -4.06 -21.27
CA THR A 955 -8.01 -5.25 -21.11
C THR A 955 -8.82 -6.53 -21.23
N LEU A 956 -8.13 -7.65 -21.51
CA LEU A 956 -8.68 -9.00 -21.52
C LEU A 956 -7.96 -9.88 -20.50
N PRO A 957 -8.38 -9.93 -19.22
CA PRO A 957 -7.78 -10.86 -18.27
C PRO A 957 -8.03 -12.31 -18.71
N ALA A 958 -7.04 -13.19 -18.53
CA ALA A 958 -7.19 -14.62 -18.88
C ALA A 958 -8.38 -15.27 -18.14
N HIS A 959 -8.58 -14.87 -16.88
CA HIS A 959 -9.74 -15.24 -16.08
C HIS A 959 -11.08 -14.83 -16.70
N GLU A 960 -11.13 -13.68 -17.37
CA GLU A 960 -12.34 -13.19 -18.03
C GLU A 960 -12.65 -13.97 -19.29
N LEU A 961 -11.63 -14.39 -20.04
CA LEU A 961 -11.79 -15.32 -21.16
C LEU A 961 -12.37 -16.67 -20.68
N ALA A 962 -11.84 -17.22 -19.59
CA ALA A 962 -12.35 -18.45 -18.97
C ALA A 962 -13.80 -18.32 -18.49
N ARG A 963 -14.14 -17.19 -17.87
CA ARG A 963 -15.49 -16.88 -17.40
C ARG A 963 -16.48 -16.72 -18.55
N HIS A 964 -16.09 -16.05 -19.61
CA HIS A 964 -16.90 -15.90 -20.81
C HIS A 964 -17.17 -17.25 -21.47
N PHE A 965 -16.17 -18.13 -21.58
CA PHE A 965 -16.37 -19.49 -22.08
C PHE A 965 -17.43 -20.26 -21.27
N VAL A 966 -17.34 -20.27 -19.93
CA VAL A 966 -18.33 -20.97 -19.08
C VAL A 966 -19.73 -20.36 -19.23
N GLN A 967 -19.83 -19.04 -19.42
CA GLN A 967 -21.11 -18.38 -19.70
C GLN A 967 -21.69 -18.77 -21.06
N GLN A 968 -20.87 -18.85 -22.10
CA GLN A 968 -21.29 -19.29 -23.44
C GLN A 968 -21.84 -20.71 -23.41
N VAL A 969 -21.12 -21.63 -22.75
CA VAL A 969 -21.57 -23.01 -22.56
C VAL A 969 -22.92 -23.07 -21.83
N ARG A 970 -23.10 -22.27 -20.76
CA ARG A 970 -24.38 -22.21 -20.03
C ARG A 970 -25.52 -21.63 -20.85
N ASN A 971 -25.21 -20.78 -21.82
CA ASN A 971 -26.18 -20.16 -22.73
C ASN A 971 -26.42 -20.98 -24.01
N GLY A 972 -25.63 -22.04 -24.27
CA GLY A 972 -25.67 -22.82 -25.52
C GLY A 972 -25.12 -22.06 -26.73
N GLU A 973 -24.14 -21.18 -26.51
CA GLU A 973 -23.51 -20.33 -27.51
C GLU A 973 -21.99 -20.56 -27.59
N GLU A 974 -21.53 -21.78 -27.27
CA GLU A 974 -20.11 -22.13 -27.22
C GLU A 974 -19.39 -21.84 -28.55
N LYS A 975 -18.20 -21.23 -28.41
CA LYS A 975 -17.25 -20.93 -29.50
C LYS A 975 -15.89 -21.59 -29.28
N TYR A 976 -15.78 -22.37 -28.22
CA TYR A 976 -14.58 -23.04 -27.78
C TYR A 976 -14.96 -24.40 -27.23
N ASP A 977 -14.11 -25.40 -27.42
CA ASP A 977 -14.16 -26.67 -26.70
C ASP A 977 -13.12 -26.63 -25.58
N LEU A 978 -13.51 -26.97 -24.35
CA LEU A 978 -12.55 -27.31 -23.31
C LEU A 978 -11.96 -28.67 -23.68
N VAL A 979 -10.65 -28.74 -23.93
CA VAL A 979 -9.96 -29.96 -24.39
C VAL A 979 -9.53 -30.80 -23.19
N ALA A 980 -8.76 -30.17 -22.29
CA ALA A 980 -8.25 -30.81 -21.09
C ALA A 980 -8.01 -29.77 -19.99
N TRP A 981 -8.08 -30.21 -18.74
CA TRP A 981 -7.69 -29.45 -17.56
C TRP A 981 -6.74 -30.28 -16.70
N LEU A 982 -5.55 -29.74 -16.48
CA LEU A 982 -4.50 -30.33 -15.67
C LEU A 982 -4.33 -29.48 -14.40
N ASP A 983 -4.61 -30.04 -13.23
CA ASP A 983 -4.53 -29.35 -11.93
C ASP A 983 -3.63 -30.12 -10.96
N SER A 984 -2.75 -29.41 -10.26
CA SER A 984 -1.85 -29.99 -9.26
C SER A 984 -2.34 -29.66 -7.84
N ASP A 985 -2.61 -30.70 -7.05
CA ASP A 985 -2.84 -30.57 -5.61
C ASP A 985 -1.51 -30.65 -4.87
N ARG A 986 -1.01 -29.49 -4.46
CA ARG A 986 0.25 -29.35 -3.72
C ARG A 986 0.19 -29.92 -2.29
N ILE A 987 -1.00 -30.08 -1.72
CA ILE A 987 -1.18 -30.60 -0.36
C ILE A 987 -1.06 -32.13 -0.36
N ASN A 988 -1.67 -32.76 -1.36
CA ASN A 988 -1.71 -34.21 -1.50
C ASN A 988 -0.60 -34.75 -2.44
N ASN A 989 0.18 -33.86 -3.05
CA ASN A 989 1.21 -34.17 -4.05
C ASN A 989 0.69 -35.07 -5.17
N SER A 990 -0.45 -34.67 -5.74
CA SER A 990 -1.13 -35.41 -6.82
C SER A 990 -1.49 -34.46 -7.95
N SER A 991 -1.37 -34.92 -9.20
CA SER A 991 -1.83 -34.18 -10.38
C SER A 991 -3.00 -34.89 -11.02
N THR A 992 -4.04 -34.14 -11.39
CA THR A 992 -5.23 -34.66 -12.06
C THR A 992 -5.31 -34.09 -13.47
N LEU A 993 -5.36 -34.98 -14.46
CA LEU A 993 -5.67 -34.64 -15.85
C LEU A 993 -7.11 -35.05 -16.15
N GLU A 994 -7.96 -34.07 -16.46
CA GLU A 994 -9.33 -34.29 -16.89
C GLU A 994 -9.44 -33.97 -18.38
N VAL A 995 -9.86 -34.95 -19.18
CA VAL A 995 -10.05 -34.82 -20.64
C VAL A 995 -11.52 -34.64 -20.94
N TYR A 996 -11.83 -33.74 -21.86
CA TYR A 996 -13.19 -33.32 -22.18
C TYR A 996 -13.49 -33.59 -23.66
N GLU A 997 -14.49 -34.42 -23.94
CA GLU A 997 -14.95 -34.73 -25.30
C GLU A 997 -16.18 -33.88 -25.67
N GLY A 998 -16.10 -32.55 -25.47
CA GLY A 998 -17.24 -31.64 -25.68
C GLY A 998 -18.41 -31.84 -24.70
N ASN A 999 -18.26 -32.71 -23.69
CA ASN A 999 -19.26 -32.89 -22.65
C ASN A 999 -19.16 -31.81 -21.58
N HIS A 1000 -20.06 -30.83 -21.65
CA HIS A 1000 -20.18 -29.75 -20.67
C HIS A 1000 -21.26 -30.00 -19.59
N LYS A 1001 -21.73 -31.25 -19.45
CA LYS A 1001 -22.72 -31.66 -18.46
C LYS A 1001 -22.09 -32.63 -17.45
N GLY A 1002 -22.29 -32.36 -16.17
CA GLY A 1002 -21.86 -33.24 -15.08
C GLY A 1002 -20.85 -32.60 -14.15
N GLU A 1003 -20.38 -33.42 -13.20
CA GLU A 1003 -19.59 -32.96 -12.05
C GLU A 1003 -18.20 -32.41 -12.44
N ALA A 1004 -17.58 -32.92 -13.51
CA ALA A 1004 -16.26 -32.45 -13.96
C ALA A 1004 -16.28 -30.98 -14.41
N PHE A 1005 -17.21 -30.63 -15.31
CA PHE A 1005 -17.36 -29.26 -15.79
C PHE A 1005 -17.78 -28.28 -14.68
N GLU A 1006 -18.65 -28.69 -13.76
CA GLU A 1006 -19.02 -27.83 -12.63
C GLU A 1006 -17.86 -27.62 -11.64
N ARG A 1007 -16.99 -28.62 -11.43
CA ARG A 1007 -15.75 -28.44 -10.65
C ARG A 1007 -14.81 -27.44 -11.32
N PHE A 1008 -14.65 -27.52 -12.64
CA PHE A 1008 -13.91 -26.50 -13.39
C PHE A 1008 -14.55 -25.11 -13.24
N ALA A 1009 -15.86 -24.98 -13.46
CA ALA A 1009 -16.58 -23.71 -13.35
C ALA A 1009 -16.52 -23.10 -11.94
N GLU A 1010 -16.48 -23.93 -10.89
CA GLU A 1010 -16.33 -23.48 -9.51
C GLU A 1010 -14.96 -22.79 -9.26
N THR A 1011 -13.91 -23.17 -9.99
CA THR A 1011 -12.60 -22.49 -9.90
C THR A 1011 -12.68 -21.00 -10.22
N LEU A 1012 -13.61 -20.62 -11.10
CA LEU A 1012 -13.80 -19.23 -11.52
C LEU A 1012 -14.39 -18.35 -10.41
N ASN A 1013 -15.02 -18.94 -9.39
CA ASN A 1013 -15.55 -18.21 -8.24
C ASN A 1013 -14.49 -17.96 -7.15
N ARG A 1014 -13.28 -18.51 -7.31
CA ARG A 1014 -12.20 -18.38 -6.33
C ARG A 1014 -11.50 -17.03 -6.52
N SER A 1015 -11.17 -16.35 -5.42
CA SER A 1015 -10.43 -15.09 -5.49
C SER A 1015 -8.94 -15.32 -5.76
N SER A 1016 -8.26 -14.34 -6.37
CA SER A 1016 -6.78 -14.32 -6.45
C SER A 1016 -6.11 -14.32 -5.06
N ILE A 1017 -6.81 -13.83 -4.03
CA ILE A 1017 -6.33 -13.73 -2.63
C ILE A 1017 -6.37 -15.08 -1.90
N THR A 1018 -7.08 -16.08 -2.43
CA THR A 1018 -7.18 -17.43 -1.83
C THR A 1018 -5.79 -18.09 -1.74
N PHE A 1019 -4.90 -17.74 -2.66
CA PHE A 1019 -3.48 -18.09 -2.71
C PHE A 1019 -2.70 -17.72 -1.42
N ILE A 1020 -3.02 -16.58 -0.79
CA ILE A 1020 -2.37 -16.13 0.45
C ILE A 1020 -2.79 -17.01 1.65
N MET A 1021 -3.92 -17.71 1.57
CA MET A 1021 -4.45 -18.52 2.68
C MET A 1021 -3.87 -19.94 2.74
N GLU A 1022 -3.41 -20.51 1.62
CA GLU A 1022 -2.75 -21.83 1.56
C GLU A 1022 -1.29 -21.79 2.05
N TYR A 1023 -0.64 -20.63 2.00
CA TYR A 1023 0.75 -20.41 2.44
C TYR A 1023 0.96 -20.38 3.98
N LYS A 1024 -0.05 -20.79 4.76
CA LYS A 1024 -0.09 -20.76 6.24
C LYS A 1024 1.06 -21.51 6.95
N ARG A 1025 1.91 -22.27 6.23
CA ARG A 1025 2.96 -23.14 6.79
C ARG A 1025 4.40 -22.60 6.69
N HIS A 1026 4.77 -21.79 5.68
CA HIS A 1026 6.18 -21.41 5.43
C HIS A 1026 6.57 -19.96 5.83
N GLY A 1027 5.60 -19.09 6.09
CA GLY A 1027 5.86 -17.73 6.60
C GLY A 1027 6.45 -16.74 5.57
N ILE A 1028 6.47 -15.45 5.92
CA ILE A 1028 6.80 -14.33 5.00
C ILE A 1028 8.28 -14.28 4.57
N PHE A 1029 9.18 -14.99 5.25
CA PHE A 1029 10.61 -15.03 4.90
C PHE A 1029 10.91 -15.82 3.63
N ALA A 1030 9.93 -16.57 3.09
CA ALA A 1030 10.04 -17.21 1.79
C ALA A 1030 9.83 -16.22 0.61
N LEU A 1031 9.24 -15.04 0.85
CA LEU A 1031 8.89 -14.06 -0.16
C LEU A 1031 10.00 -13.05 -0.50
N VAL A 1032 11.03 -12.88 0.36
CA VAL A 1032 12.06 -11.84 0.16
C VAL A 1032 13.45 -12.40 0.41
N GLY A 1033 14.28 -12.44 -0.64
CA GLY A 1033 15.67 -12.89 -0.53
C GLY A 1033 16.51 -11.96 0.35
N THR A 1034 17.44 -12.53 1.13
CA THR A 1034 18.36 -11.79 2.00
C THR A 1034 19.13 -10.70 1.25
N LYS A 1035 19.44 -10.92 -0.04
CA LYS A 1035 20.12 -9.95 -0.92
C LYS A 1035 19.28 -8.70 -1.18
N VAL A 1036 17.97 -8.82 -1.34
CA VAL A 1036 17.06 -7.67 -1.54
C VAL A 1036 16.94 -6.86 -0.26
N ILE A 1037 16.85 -7.53 0.89
CA ILE A 1037 16.88 -6.87 2.19
C ILE A 1037 18.21 -6.12 2.37
N VAL A 1038 19.33 -6.75 2.01
CA VAL A 1038 20.66 -6.13 2.09
C VAL A 1038 20.81 -4.96 1.11
N LEU A 1039 20.36 -5.08 -0.14
CA LEU A 1039 20.37 -4.01 -1.14
C LEU A 1039 19.46 -2.83 -0.73
N PHE A 1040 18.31 -3.12 -0.15
CA PHE A 1040 17.42 -2.11 0.44
C PHE A 1040 18.08 -1.38 1.62
N TYR A 1041 18.76 -2.11 2.51
CA TYR A 1041 19.50 -1.46 3.60
C TYR A 1041 20.71 -0.66 3.08
N LEU A 1042 21.41 -1.15 2.05
CA LEU A 1042 22.52 -0.44 1.40
C LEU A 1042 22.06 0.83 0.70
N SER A 1043 20.90 0.83 0.04
CA SER A 1043 20.35 2.02 -0.62
C SER A 1043 19.89 3.06 0.39
N VAL A 1044 19.30 2.65 1.51
CA VAL A 1044 18.96 3.54 2.63
C VAL A 1044 20.22 4.15 3.26
N VAL A 1045 21.28 3.37 3.46
CA VAL A 1045 22.57 3.86 3.97
C VAL A 1045 23.24 4.83 2.99
N ALA A 1046 23.21 4.54 1.70
CA ALA A 1046 23.75 5.42 0.65
C ALA A 1046 22.98 6.76 0.58
N ALA A 1047 21.64 6.72 0.65
CA ALA A 1047 20.80 7.92 0.66
C ALA A 1047 21.05 8.79 1.90
N ILE A 1048 21.22 8.18 3.07
CA ILE A 1048 21.57 8.89 4.31
C ILE A 1048 22.98 9.50 4.23
N GLY A 1049 23.96 8.76 3.69
CA GLY A 1049 25.33 9.24 3.48
C GLY A 1049 25.37 10.44 2.52
N TYR A 1050 24.59 10.38 1.44
CA TYR A 1050 24.47 11.48 0.47
C TYR A 1050 23.82 12.73 1.09
N ALA A 1051 22.73 12.54 1.85
CA ALA A 1051 22.05 13.63 2.56
C ALA A 1051 22.95 14.31 3.61
N LEU A 1052 23.74 13.53 4.36
CA LEU A 1052 24.73 14.06 5.29
C LEU A 1052 25.83 14.85 4.58
N THR A 1053 26.33 14.35 3.44
CA THR A 1053 27.36 15.03 2.65
C THR A 1053 26.86 16.37 2.11
N LYS A 1054 25.62 16.42 1.59
CA LYS A 1054 24.97 17.65 1.12
C LYS A 1054 24.68 18.63 2.26
N PHE A 1055 24.26 18.15 3.43
CA PHE A 1055 24.05 18.99 4.61
C PHE A 1055 25.36 19.61 5.09
N VAL A 1056 26.47 18.86 5.08
CA VAL A 1056 27.81 19.37 5.39
C VAL A 1056 28.26 20.41 4.35
N MET A 1057 28.01 20.20 3.06
CA MET A 1057 28.31 21.18 2.01
C MET A 1057 27.46 22.46 2.13
N PHE A 1058 26.17 22.34 2.46
CA PHE A 1058 25.29 23.48 2.72
C PHE A 1058 25.74 24.32 3.92
N MET A 1059 26.18 23.67 5.00
CA MET A 1059 26.75 24.35 6.16
C MET A 1059 28.06 25.08 5.80
N ARG A 1060 28.84 24.53 4.86
CA ARG A 1060 30.07 25.16 4.34
C ARG A 1060 29.79 26.37 3.44
N SER A 1061 28.82 26.30 2.52
CA SER A 1061 28.51 27.44 1.63
C SER A 1061 27.95 28.64 2.39
N LYS A 1062 27.33 28.41 3.56
CA LYS A 1062 26.90 29.49 4.46
C LYS A 1062 28.03 30.15 5.25
N SER A 1063 29.20 29.52 5.40
CA SER A 1063 30.34 30.18 6.05
C SER A 1063 31.06 31.15 5.10
N ASP A 1064 31.10 30.84 3.81
CA ASP A 1064 31.85 31.64 2.82
C ASP A 1064 31.15 32.95 2.44
N HIS A 1065 29.85 33.10 2.74
CA HIS A 1065 29.09 34.34 2.50
C HIS A 1065 29.13 35.38 3.64
N THR A 1066 30.03 35.24 4.62
CA THR A 1066 30.18 36.22 5.72
C THR A 1066 31.50 37.01 5.72
N GLN A 1067 32.31 36.92 4.66
CA GLN A 1067 33.52 37.75 4.52
C GLN A 1067 33.63 38.42 3.14
N SER A 1068 32.83 39.46 2.91
CA SER A 1068 33.17 40.52 1.94
C SER A 1068 32.24 41.73 2.09
N VAL A 1069 32.51 42.58 3.08
CA VAL A 1069 32.11 44.00 3.03
C VAL A 1069 33.41 44.81 3.02
N PRO A 1070 33.78 45.49 1.92
CA PRO A 1070 34.87 46.43 1.94
C PRO A 1070 34.40 47.73 2.60
N SER A 1071 35.01 48.09 3.73
CA SER A 1071 34.94 49.43 4.30
C SER A 1071 35.77 50.40 3.46
N ALA A 1072 35.12 51.32 2.75
CA ALA A 1072 35.78 52.46 2.13
C ALA A 1072 35.47 53.74 2.92
N HIS A 1073 36.34 54.06 3.89
CA HIS A 1073 36.57 55.40 4.39
C HIS A 1073 38.08 55.59 4.52
N THR A 1074 38.65 56.26 3.50
CA THR A 1074 39.72 57.29 3.47
C THR A 1074 40.40 57.23 2.13
#